data_AF-A0A2K2D2R1-F1
#
_entry.id   AF-A0A2K2D2R1-F1
#
_cell.length_a   1.000
_cell.length_b   1.000
_cell.length_c   1.000
_cell.angle_alpha   90.00
_cell.angle_beta   90.00
_cell.angle_gamma   90.00
#
_symmetry.space_group_name_H-M   'P 1'
#
loop_
_entity.id
_entity.type
_entity.pdbx_description
1 polymer ?
#
loop_
_entity_poly.entity_id
_entity_poly.type
_entity_poly.pdbx_seq_one_letter_code
_entity_poly.pdbx_strand_id
1 'polypeptide(L)'
;MARPEEKLRCTKEPFVEDVGTRRIKSMRFSMFSGKEIRQSAETQVWNNRIYGNDMKPVPNGLLDPRMGAANKFGECATCHGSYHECPGHFGYLKLVLPVFNVGFFNNILDVLKSICKGCSRILLHEKDQREFLKKMRNPRLEPLHKAALMKKVRDKCKLSRCPSCGYINGVAKKGRPGLLIVHDCSKTLDGSTEELRSALSHKKEKLSISSVHTLDPATVLSLFKRMTDEDCELLNLGDRPEKLIITEIAVPPVPIRPSVFVGGGRMSNEDGITCILRNIVNTNSILKGILQNGDPLMKCFDCWQLLQLQVVEYINSDAPSLTDPQNRGLVQRLKGKTGRFRGNLSGKRTEYTGRTVISPDPNLRITEVAIPVLMARVLTYPERVSYYNIEKLRQCIRNGPHKHPGANFVTQPDGTKLHLKYCDRRIAARDLKYGCIVERHLEDGDIVLFNRQPSLHRMSIMSHRARIMPWRTLRFNESVCNPYNADFDGDEMNLHVPQTEEARTEALMLMGVQNNLCTPKNGEILVASTQDFLTSSFLITRKDNFYDRSYFTLLCSYLGDAMENIDLPTPAIIKPLELWTGKQLFSVLVRPNACTKVYLNLTVEEKIYMKRRERDKNAVSVLEETMCPNDGYVYFRNSELLSGQVGKKTLGNGNKDGMFSVLVRDYNSHAAASCMNRLAKFSARFIGNHGFSIGVDDVQPGESLNQKKKKTIDQGYTECHDLIAVYSKGAPGAELHPGCNRAQTLEVRVSAILNQLREKAGEHCMNTLHWRNSPLIMSQCGSKGSPINISQMVVCVGQQSVGGRRAPDGFIDRTLPHFPIHSKTPAAKGFVANSFYTGLTATEFFFHTMGGREGLVDTAVKTAETGYMSRRLMKGLEDLSVFYDQTVRNASSGIVQFVYGDDGMDPVKMEGKGGSPLNLDQLFMKVKATCPQRGHDMLSPEAIMQMLNDKLSEQDMSSGGCSDKFKELLTKFFEDRIKMLRSTRRTLHLDEDHVGMKDSSIEERIAANISGISAKQLQVFLDTCLSRYHSKIIEAGASIGAIGAQSIGEPGTQMTLKTFHFAGVASMNVTLGVPRIKEIINAAKNISTPIITAELLSGQDMSFAVKVKRYVEKVVLGEK
;
A
#
# COMPACT_ATOMS: atom_id res chain seq x y z
N MET A 1 -30.59 -33.10 -28.72
CA MET A 1 -30.35 -34.53 -28.46
C MET A 1 -30.97 -34.86 -27.11
N ALA A 2 -32.05 -35.64 -27.10
CA ALA A 2 -32.71 -36.12 -25.89
C ALA A 2 -31.74 -37.02 -25.10
N ARG A 3 -31.72 -36.87 -23.76
CA ARG A 3 -30.97 -37.78 -22.88
C ARG A 3 -31.57 -39.18 -23.02
N PRO A 4 -30.76 -40.24 -23.21
CA PRO A 4 -31.27 -41.60 -23.17
C PRO A 4 -31.82 -41.86 -21.76
N GLU A 5 -33.01 -42.44 -21.70
CA GLU A 5 -33.66 -42.88 -20.46
C GLU A 5 -32.73 -43.88 -19.74
N GLU A 6 -32.08 -43.42 -18.67
CA GLU A 6 -31.31 -44.31 -17.79
C GLU A 6 -32.30 -45.28 -17.13
N LYS A 7 -32.23 -46.55 -17.55
CA LYS A 7 -32.90 -47.67 -16.87
C LYS A 7 -32.58 -47.61 -15.38
N LEU A 8 -33.61 -47.42 -14.54
CA LEU A 8 -33.55 -47.51 -13.09
C LEU A 8 -32.82 -48.81 -12.68
N ARG A 9 -31.54 -48.68 -12.28
CA ARG A 9 -30.78 -49.76 -11.64
C ARG A 9 -31.20 -49.80 -10.17
N CYS A 10 -32.06 -50.73 -9.80
CA CYS A 10 -32.27 -51.08 -8.39
C CYS A 10 -31.01 -51.80 -7.86
N THR A 11 -30.09 -51.05 -7.25
CA THR A 11 -29.00 -51.61 -6.45
C THR A 11 -29.46 -51.81 -5.01
N LYS A 12 -28.97 -52.85 -4.33
CA LYS A 12 -29.15 -53.05 -2.87
C LYS A 12 -28.23 -52.14 -2.03
N GLU A 13 -27.52 -51.22 -2.67
CA GLU A 13 -26.65 -50.28 -1.99
C GLU A 13 -27.52 -49.16 -1.40
N PRO A 14 -27.33 -48.81 -0.12
CA PRO A 14 -28.07 -47.70 0.48
C PRO A 14 -27.75 -46.42 -0.30
N PHE A 15 -28.80 -45.68 -0.68
CA PHE A 15 -28.66 -44.38 -1.30
C PHE A 15 -27.89 -43.44 -0.37
N VAL A 16 -26.64 -43.14 -0.72
CA VAL A 16 -25.84 -42.11 -0.05
C VAL A 16 -26.18 -40.79 -0.73
N GLU A 17 -26.88 -39.91 -0.02
CA GLU A 17 -27.23 -38.58 -0.53
C GLU A 17 -25.94 -37.81 -0.87
N ASP A 18 -25.79 -37.42 -2.14
CA ASP A 18 -24.69 -36.55 -2.55
C ASP A 18 -24.94 -35.16 -1.98
N VAL A 19 -24.32 -34.90 -0.84
CA VAL A 19 -24.50 -33.67 -0.06
C VAL A 19 -23.85 -32.45 -0.76
N GLY A 20 -23.19 -32.65 -1.90
CA GLY A 20 -22.53 -31.61 -2.66
C GLY A 20 -21.42 -30.89 -1.88
N THR A 21 -20.89 -29.82 -2.48
CA THR A 21 -19.83 -29.03 -1.85
C THR A 21 -20.37 -28.13 -0.74
N ARG A 22 -19.90 -28.31 0.49
CA ARG A 22 -20.22 -27.45 1.64
C ARG A 22 -19.21 -26.31 1.79
N ARG A 23 -19.66 -25.13 2.25
CA ARG A 23 -18.80 -23.96 2.56
C ARG A 23 -18.78 -23.67 4.05
N ILE A 24 -17.60 -23.33 4.59
CA ILE A 24 -17.43 -22.95 6.00
C ILE A 24 -18.12 -21.59 6.24
N LYS A 25 -19.11 -21.56 7.16
CA LYS A 25 -19.85 -20.35 7.54
C LYS A 25 -19.26 -19.63 8.75
N SER A 26 -18.82 -20.39 9.76
CA SER A 26 -18.25 -19.84 10.99
C SER A 26 -17.28 -20.84 11.62
N MET A 27 -16.42 -20.34 12.51
CA MET A 27 -15.48 -21.14 13.29
C MET A 27 -15.72 -20.90 14.77
N ARG A 28 -16.01 -21.96 15.53
CA ARG A 28 -16.17 -21.91 16.99
C ARG A 28 -14.90 -22.41 17.65
N PHE A 29 -14.27 -21.57 18.47
CA PHE A 29 -13.13 -21.98 19.28
C PHE A 29 -13.62 -22.56 20.61
N SER A 30 -13.13 -23.74 20.96
CA SER A 30 -13.40 -24.43 22.23
C SER A 30 -12.12 -25.09 22.75
N MET A 31 -12.19 -25.62 23.97
CA MET A 31 -11.09 -26.33 24.60
C MET A 31 -11.43 -27.82 24.66
N PHE A 32 -10.45 -28.68 24.48
CA PHE A 32 -10.66 -30.12 24.62
C PHE A 32 -10.40 -30.56 26.06
N SER A 33 -11.33 -31.33 26.62
CA SER A 33 -11.10 -32.10 27.83
C SER A 33 -10.24 -33.33 27.54
N GLY A 34 -9.60 -33.91 28.56
CA GLY A 34 -8.83 -35.15 28.38
C GLY A 34 -9.65 -36.30 27.77
N LYS A 35 -10.95 -36.38 28.11
CA LYS A 35 -11.87 -37.37 27.51
C LYS A 35 -12.10 -37.13 26.03
N GLU A 36 -12.33 -35.88 25.63
CA GLU A 36 -12.52 -35.50 24.22
C GLU A 36 -11.25 -35.76 23.41
N ILE A 37 -10.06 -35.46 23.96
CA ILE A 37 -8.77 -35.79 23.33
C ILE A 37 -8.67 -37.28 23.08
N ARG A 38 -8.97 -38.12 24.09
CA ARG A 38 -8.95 -39.58 23.96
C ARG A 38 -9.92 -40.08 22.91
N GLN A 39 -11.12 -39.53 22.85
CA GLN A 39 -12.12 -39.91 21.85
C GLN A 39 -11.69 -39.54 20.42
N SER A 40 -10.93 -38.45 20.27
CA SER A 40 -10.41 -38.01 18.97
C SER A 40 -9.11 -38.70 18.52
N ALA A 41 -8.48 -39.47 19.41
CA ALA A 41 -7.14 -40.03 19.18
C ALA A 41 -7.20 -41.53 18.88
N GLU A 42 -6.38 -41.97 17.93
CA GLU A 42 -6.37 -43.37 17.45
C GLU A 42 -5.49 -44.29 18.30
N THR A 43 -4.47 -43.74 18.96
CA THR A 43 -3.50 -44.54 19.71
C THR A 43 -3.01 -43.82 20.95
N GLN A 44 -2.70 -44.61 21.99
CA GLN A 44 -2.06 -44.13 23.20
C GLN A 44 -0.54 -44.18 23.06
N VAL A 45 0.12 -43.05 23.26
CA VAL A 45 1.58 -42.97 23.29
C VAL A 45 2.06 -43.11 24.73
N TRP A 46 2.96 -44.06 24.98
CA TRP A 46 3.61 -44.24 26.29
C TRP A 46 5.06 -44.71 26.19
N ASN A 47 5.49 -45.21 25.03
CA ASN A 47 6.86 -45.65 24.80
C ASN A 47 7.74 -44.48 24.34
N ASN A 48 8.92 -44.32 24.96
CA ASN A 48 9.88 -43.27 24.58
C ASN A 48 10.76 -43.69 23.39
N ARG A 49 10.87 -44.98 23.09
CA ARG A 49 11.64 -45.50 21.95
C ARG A 49 10.91 -45.21 20.65
N ILE A 50 11.62 -44.61 19.70
CA ILE A 50 11.05 -44.22 18.40
C ILE A 50 11.15 -45.37 17.40
N TYR A 51 12.35 -45.93 17.23
CA TYR A 51 12.62 -47.04 16.32
C TYR A 51 13.05 -48.28 17.10
N GLY A 52 12.70 -49.45 16.57
CA GLY A 52 13.26 -50.73 16.99
C GLY A 52 14.63 -50.99 16.34
N ASN A 53 15.18 -52.18 16.58
CA ASN A 53 16.48 -52.57 16.00
C ASN A 53 16.46 -52.59 14.46
N ASP A 54 15.30 -52.82 13.85
CA ASP A 54 15.10 -52.87 12.39
C ASP A 54 14.83 -51.50 11.75
N MET A 55 15.05 -50.39 12.47
CA MET A 55 14.71 -49.03 12.02
C MET A 55 13.23 -48.81 11.66
N LYS A 56 12.34 -49.73 12.06
CA LYS A 56 10.89 -49.57 11.98
C LYS A 56 10.35 -48.82 13.20
N PRO A 57 9.34 -47.94 13.04
CA PRO A 57 8.71 -47.28 14.17
C PRO A 57 8.12 -48.28 15.15
N VAL A 58 8.33 -48.07 16.45
CA VAL A 58 7.83 -48.95 17.51
C VAL A 58 6.32 -48.70 17.73
N PRO A 59 5.49 -49.74 17.93
CA PRO A 59 4.09 -49.55 18.27
C PRO A 59 3.94 -48.81 19.61
N ASN A 60 2.93 -47.94 19.70
CA ASN A 60 2.65 -47.06 20.85
C ASN A 60 3.79 -46.05 21.16
N GLY A 61 4.70 -45.85 20.21
CA GLY A 61 5.74 -44.81 20.22
C GLY A 61 5.28 -43.52 19.54
N LEU A 62 6.21 -42.56 19.40
CA LEU A 62 5.91 -41.23 18.85
C LEU A 62 5.71 -41.16 17.34
N LEU A 63 6.16 -42.18 16.60
CA LEU A 63 6.02 -42.32 15.14
C LEU A 63 5.18 -43.55 14.75
N ASP A 64 4.25 -43.95 15.62
CA ASP A 64 3.34 -45.08 15.34
C ASP A 64 2.60 -44.87 14.00
N PRO A 65 2.63 -45.86 13.07
CA PRO A 65 1.97 -45.76 11.76
C PRO A 65 0.46 -45.46 11.81
N ARG A 66 -0.20 -45.70 12.95
CA ARG A 66 -1.60 -45.30 13.18
C ARG A 66 -1.81 -43.79 13.24
N MET A 67 -0.77 -43.01 13.54
CA MET A 67 -0.82 -41.54 13.55
C MET A 67 -0.47 -40.91 12.18
N GLY A 68 -0.22 -41.74 11.17
CA GLY A 68 0.15 -41.34 9.82
C GLY A 68 1.38 -42.07 9.30
N ALA A 69 1.65 -41.94 8.01
CA ALA A 69 2.84 -42.50 7.39
C ALA A 69 4.13 -41.90 8.01
N ALA A 70 4.97 -42.76 8.59
CA ALA A 70 6.21 -42.34 9.25
C ALA A 70 7.27 -41.79 8.28
N ASN A 71 7.22 -42.23 7.02
CA ASN A 71 8.15 -41.88 5.96
C ASN A 71 7.41 -41.77 4.61
N LYS A 72 8.07 -41.20 3.59
CA LYS A 72 7.47 -40.99 2.25
C LYS A 72 7.02 -42.28 1.56
N PHE A 73 7.67 -43.41 1.88
CA PHE A 73 7.38 -44.73 1.32
C PHE A 73 6.44 -45.57 2.19
N GLY A 74 6.07 -45.05 3.36
CA GLY A 74 5.20 -45.73 4.30
C GLY A 74 3.74 -45.40 4.06
N GLU A 75 2.89 -46.30 4.48
CA GLU A 75 1.44 -46.14 4.46
C GLU A 75 0.92 -45.96 5.87
N CYS A 76 -0.20 -45.25 6.01
CA CYS A 76 -0.86 -45.12 7.30
C CYS A 76 -1.61 -46.41 7.66
N ALA A 77 -1.47 -46.89 8.89
CA ALA A 77 -2.20 -48.08 9.36
C ALA A 77 -3.70 -47.82 9.62
N THR A 78 -4.14 -46.55 9.63
CA THR A 78 -5.52 -46.16 9.96
C THR A 78 -6.36 -45.85 8.72
N CYS A 79 -5.88 -44.95 7.85
CA CYS A 79 -6.59 -44.57 6.62
C CYS A 79 -6.05 -45.25 5.36
N HIS A 80 -4.95 -46.02 5.45
CA HIS A 80 -4.27 -46.64 4.31
C HIS A 80 -3.82 -45.66 3.21
N GLY A 81 -3.89 -44.36 3.46
CA GLY A 81 -3.41 -43.33 2.57
C GLY A 81 -1.88 -43.26 2.55
N SER A 82 -1.35 -42.90 1.39
CA SER A 82 0.07 -42.56 1.21
C SER A 82 0.47 -41.33 2.03
N TYR A 83 1.77 -41.03 2.11
CA TYR A 83 2.28 -39.82 2.78
C TYR A 83 1.66 -38.50 2.27
N HIS A 84 1.21 -38.45 1.00
CA HIS A 84 0.63 -37.26 0.39
C HIS A 84 -0.88 -37.14 0.60
N GLU A 85 -1.59 -38.27 0.70
CA GLU A 85 -3.05 -38.31 0.81
C GLU A 85 -3.52 -38.38 2.26
N CYS A 86 -2.70 -38.95 3.15
CA CYS A 86 -3.03 -39.09 4.57
C CYS A 86 -3.14 -37.72 5.26
N PRO A 87 -4.29 -37.36 5.83
CA PRO A 87 -4.44 -36.12 6.60
C PRO A 87 -3.68 -36.14 7.94
N GLY A 88 -3.32 -37.34 8.40
CA GLY A 88 -2.71 -37.60 9.70
C GLY A 88 -3.75 -37.78 10.82
N HIS A 89 -3.42 -38.59 11.82
CA HIS A 89 -4.31 -38.91 12.94
C HIS A 89 -3.66 -38.57 14.28
N PHE A 90 -4.45 -38.07 15.24
CA PHE A 90 -3.95 -37.70 16.55
C PHE A 90 -3.69 -38.94 17.41
N GLY A 91 -2.65 -38.88 18.23
CA GLY A 91 -2.49 -39.76 19.39
C GLY A 91 -2.85 -39.03 20.68
N TYR A 92 -2.89 -39.74 21.79
CA TYR A 92 -2.99 -39.11 23.12
C TYR A 92 -1.92 -39.63 24.07
N LEU A 93 -1.46 -38.75 24.95
CA LEU A 93 -0.55 -39.06 26.05
C LEU A 93 -1.25 -38.72 27.37
N LYS A 94 -1.49 -39.73 28.19
CA LYS A 94 -2.09 -39.56 29.52
C LYS A 94 -1.03 -39.18 30.54
N LEU A 95 -1.15 -38.00 31.15
CA LEU A 95 -0.27 -37.58 32.23
C LEU A 95 -0.67 -38.25 33.54
N VAL A 96 0.32 -38.56 34.38
CA VAL A 96 0.10 -39.17 35.69
C VAL A 96 -0.49 -38.16 36.67
N LEU A 97 0.06 -36.93 36.69
CA LEU A 97 -0.46 -35.79 37.44
C LEU A 97 -0.80 -34.63 36.47
N PRO A 98 -1.85 -33.85 36.75
CA PRO A 98 -2.23 -32.72 35.91
C PRO A 98 -1.17 -31.61 35.94
N VAL A 99 -1.11 -30.81 34.88
CA VAL A 99 -0.19 -29.66 34.77
C VAL A 99 -0.94 -28.41 34.33
N PHE A 100 -0.47 -27.24 34.74
CA PHE A 100 -1.01 -25.97 34.29
C PHE A 100 -0.74 -25.74 32.81
N ASN A 101 -1.74 -25.27 32.08
CA ASN A 101 -1.52 -24.79 30.72
C ASN A 101 -0.89 -23.38 30.76
N VAL A 102 0.34 -23.26 30.29
CA VAL A 102 1.07 -21.98 30.25
C VAL A 102 0.32 -20.89 29.46
N GLY A 103 -0.39 -21.27 28.39
CA GLY A 103 -1.14 -20.33 27.56
C GLY A 103 -2.33 -19.71 28.30
N PHE A 104 -2.92 -20.44 29.24
CA PHE A 104 -4.09 -20.00 30.01
C PHE A 104 -3.77 -19.68 31.47
N PHE A 105 -2.50 -19.66 31.86
CA PHE A 105 -2.09 -19.48 33.26
C PHE A 105 -2.64 -18.19 33.89
N ASN A 106 -2.65 -17.09 33.15
CA ASN A 106 -3.23 -15.83 33.62
C ASN A 106 -4.76 -15.92 33.77
N ASN A 107 -5.44 -16.63 32.86
CA ASN A 107 -6.89 -16.84 32.95
C ASN A 107 -7.25 -17.75 34.13
N ILE A 108 -6.48 -18.82 34.36
CA ILE A 108 -6.60 -19.69 35.54
C ILE A 108 -6.48 -18.84 36.82
N LEU A 109 -5.47 -17.96 36.88
CA LEU A 109 -5.27 -17.08 38.02
C LEU A 109 -6.45 -16.10 38.21
N ASP A 110 -7.00 -15.57 37.12
CA ASP A 110 -8.14 -14.66 37.18
C ASP A 110 -9.43 -15.36 37.66
N VAL A 111 -9.69 -16.58 37.21
CA VAL A 111 -10.79 -17.41 37.73
C VAL A 111 -10.58 -17.68 39.22
N LEU A 112 -9.38 -18.07 39.64
CA LEU A 112 -9.05 -18.33 41.04
C LEU A 112 -9.17 -17.11 41.93
N LYS A 113 -8.90 -15.89 41.43
CA LYS A 113 -9.16 -14.66 42.19
C LYS A 113 -10.65 -14.43 42.41
N SER A 114 -11.49 -14.83 41.45
CA SER A 114 -12.93 -14.59 41.48
C SER A 114 -13.74 -15.61 42.27
N ILE A 115 -13.22 -16.81 42.51
CA ILE A 115 -13.96 -17.88 43.22
C ILE A 115 -13.49 -18.10 44.66
N CYS A 116 -14.38 -18.69 45.46
CA CYS A 116 -14.10 -19.18 46.80
C CYS A 116 -13.27 -20.48 46.76
N LYS A 117 -12.22 -20.58 47.59
CA LYS A 117 -11.32 -21.74 47.61
C LYS A 117 -11.88 -22.91 48.44
N GLY A 118 -12.93 -22.66 49.23
CA GLY A 118 -13.70 -23.71 49.92
C GLY A 118 -14.80 -24.32 49.05
N CYS A 119 -15.76 -23.50 48.60
CA CYS A 119 -16.98 -23.97 47.90
C CYS A 119 -17.01 -23.74 46.38
N SER A 120 -15.98 -23.10 45.80
CA SER A 120 -15.89 -22.84 44.35
C SER A 120 -16.96 -21.92 43.73
N ARG A 121 -17.84 -21.31 44.54
CA ARG A 121 -18.78 -20.24 44.11
C ARG A 121 -18.06 -18.92 43.87
N ILE A 122 -18.65 -18.04 43.04
CA ILE A 122 -18.11 -16.71 42.79
C ILE A 122 -18.21 -15.81 44.04
N LEU A 123 -17.19 -14.99 44.28
CA LEU A 123 -17.10 -14.07 45.41
C LEU A 123 -17.87 -12.77 45.12
N LEU A 124 -19.19 -12.88 44.94
CA LEU A 124 -20.11 -11.75 44.75
C LEU A 124 -21.36 -11.92 45.59
N HIS A 125 -22.00 -10.81 45.94
CA HIS A 125 -23.35 -10.84 46.50
C HIS A 125 -24.38 -11.16 45.42
N GLU A 126 -25.47 -11.85 45.78
CA GLU A 126 -26.51 -12.29 44.82
C GLU A 126 -27.13 -11.13 44.02
N LYS A 127 -27.26 -9.94 44.63
CA LYS A 127 -27.78 -8.74 43.95
C LYS A 127 -26.89 -8.35 42.76
N ASP A 128 -25.58 -8.25 42.99
CA ASP A 128 -24.59 -7.94 41.94
C ASP A 128 -24.56 -9.07 40.90
N GLN A 129 -24.63 -10.32 41.34
CA GLN A 129 -24.62 -11.51 40.47
C GLN A 129 -25.74 -11.44 39.42
N ARG A 130 -26.98 -11.18 39.85
CA ARG A 130 -28.14 -11.05 38.95
C ARG A 130 -27.99 -9.87 37.98
N GLU A 131 -27.49 -8.74 38.46
CA GLU A 131 -27.27 -7.55 37.63
C GLU A 131 -26.25 -7.80 36.51
N PHE A 132 -25.11 -8.41 36.85
CA PHE A 132 -24.07 -8.73 35.88
C PHE A 132 -24.50 -9.85 34.93
N LEU A 133 -25.20 -10.88 35.40
CA LEU A 133 -25.76 -11.94 34.54
C LEU A 133 -26.71 -11.36 33.49
N LYS A 134 -27.63 -10.47 33.89
CA LYS A 134 -28.55 -9.80 32.95
C LYS A 134 -27.79 -9.02 31.87
N LYS A 135 -26.69 -8.35 32.25
CA LYS A 135 -25.82 -7.61 31.30
C LYS A 135 -25.04 -8.55 30.38
N MET A 136 -24.53 -9.67 30.88
CA MET A 136 -23.76 -10.66 30.11
C MET A 136 -24.62 -11.39 29.07
N ARG A 137 -25.87 -11.70 29.42
CA ARG A 137 -26.85 -12.38 28.55
C ARG A 137 -27.41 -11.53 27.42
N ASN A 138 -27.06 -10.24 27.35
CA ASN A 138 -27.52 -9.39 26.26
C ASN A 138 -26.88 -9.85 24.92
N PRO A 139 -27.68 -10.32 23.94
CA PRO A 139 -27.17 -10.81 22.67
C PRO A 139 -26.57 -9.70 21.80
N ARG A 140 -26.96 -8.43 22.03
CA ARG A 140 -26.44 -7.27 21.30
C ARG A 140 -25.09 -6.76 21.81
N LEU A 141 -24.56 -7.34 22.90
CA LEU A 141 -23.34 -6.84 23.52
C LEU A 141 -22.10 -7.38 22.80
N GLU A 142 -21.31 -6.46 22.26
CA GLU A 142 -20.04 -6.76 21.59
C GLU A 142 -19.03 -7.50 22.51
N PRO A 143 -18.19 -8.40 21.97
CA PRO A 143 -17.21 -9.16 22.75
C PRO A 143 -16.25 -8.29 23.60
N LEU A 144 -15.85 -7.12 23.09
CA LEU A 144 -14.96 -6.20 23.79
C LEU A 144 -15.63 -5.60 25.04
N HIS A 145 -16.92 -5.29 24.94
CA HIS A 145 -17.72 -4.85 26.08
C HIS A 145 -17.93 -5.97 27.11
N LYS A 146 -18.11 -7.22 26.67
CA LYS A 146 -18.15 -8.39 27.56
C LYS A 146 -16.84 -8.55 28.35
N ALA A 147 -15.69 -8.40 27.70
CA ALA A 147 -14.39 -8.43 28.38
C ALA A 147 -14.21 -7.30 29.40
N ALA A 148 -14.70 -6.09 29.09
CA ALA A 148 -14.70 -4.97 30.02
C ALA A 148 -15.61 -5.22 31.22
N LEU A 149 -16.78 -5.84 31.01
CA LEU A 149 -17.70 -6.22 32.09
C LEU A 149 -17.08 -7.28 33.01
N MET A 150 -16.44 -8.31 32.44
CA MET A 150 -15.71 -9.34 33.17
C MET A 150 -14.62 -8.73 34.07
N LYS A 151 -13.95 -7.66 33.60
CA LYS A 151 -13.00 -6.92 34.45
C LYS A 151 -13.67 -6.25 35.64
N LYS A 152 -14.83 -5.62 35.45
CA LYS A 152 -15.61 -5.01 36.55
C LYS A 152 -16.08 -6.06 37.56
N VAL A 153 -16.51 -7.22 37.09
CA VAL A 153 -16.89 -8.38 37.91
C VAL A 153 -15.70 -8.81 38.78
N ARG A 154 -14.54 -9.06 38.18
CA ARG A 154 -13.31 -9.45 38.89
C ARG A 154 -12.86 -8.41 39.92
N ASP A 155 -12.96 -7.11 39.61
CA ASP A 155 -12.56 -6.05 40.53
C ASP A 155 -13.45 -6.00 41.80
N LYS A 156 -14.73 -6.40 41.69
CA LYS A 156 -15.65 -6.57 42.82
C LYS A 156 -15.42 -7.87 43.61
N CYS A 157 -14.84 -8.92 43.00
CA CYS A 157 -14.55 -10.20 43.65
C CYS A 157 -13.35 -10.17 44.63
N LYS A 158 -13.29 -9.19 45.54
CA LYS A 158 -12.22 -9.04 46.54
C LYS A 158 -12.70 -9.26 47.98
N LEU A 159 -13.84 -9.90 48.14
CA LEU A 159 -14.43 -10.21 49.44
C LEU A 159 -13.52 -11.18 50.21
N SER A 160 -13.17 -10.82 51.44
CA SER A 160 -12.34 -11.62 52.34
C SER A 160 -13.08 -12.83 52.91
N ARG A 161 -14.41 -12.77 53.03
CA ARG A 161 -15.26 -13.89 53.46
C ARG A 161 -16.26 -14.24 52.35
N CYS A 162 -16.42 -15.54 52.10
CA CYS A 162 -17.33 -16.04 51.07
C CYS A 162 -18.80 -15.81 51.49
N PRO A 163 -19.64 -15.16 50.66
CA PRO A 163 -21.06 -14.98 50.96
C PRO A 163 -21.84 -16.29 51.11
N SER A 164 -21.45 -17.34 50.37
CA SER A 164 -22.18 -18.62 50.36
C SER A 164 -21.78 -19.62 51.46
N CYS A 165 -20.50 -19.69 51.86
CA CYS A 165 -20.01 -20.71 52.80
C CYS A 165 -19.17 -20.17 53.98
N GLY A 166 -18.95 -18.85 54.06
CA GLY A 166 -18.16 -18.25 55.15
C GLY A 166 -16.65 -18.45 55.08
N TYR A 167 -16.13 -19.25 54.14
CA TYR A 167 -14.68 -19.51 54.01
C TYR A 167 -13.87 -18.22 53.77
N ILE A 168 -12.71 -18.12 54.42
CA ILE A 168 -11.81 -16.96 54.34
C ILE A 168 -10.96 -17.06 53.06
N ASN A 169 -11.09 -16.06 52.20
CA ASN A 169 -10.39 -15.98 50.93
C ASN A 169 -9.32 -14.90 50.98
N GLY A 170 -8.07 -15.33 51.13
CA GLY A 170 -6.89 -14.51 50.84
C GLY A 170 -6.66 -14.21 49.35
N VAL A 171 -5.57 -13.52 49.04
CA VAL A 171 -5.22 -13.07 47.68
C VAL A 171 -4.51 -14.17 46.91
N ALA A 172 -5.04 -14.56 45.75
CA ALA A 172 -4.36 -15.47 44.82
C ALA A 172 -3.35 -14.70 43.94
N LYS A 173 -2.07 -15.06 44.01
CA LYS A 173 -0.97 -14.44 43.24
C LYS A 173 -0.05 -15.51 42.64
N LYS A 174 0.76 -15.09 41.65
CA LYS A 174 1.80 -15.93 41.07
C LYS A 174 2.98 -16.05 42.03
N GLY A 175 3.41 -17.26 42.36
CA GLY A 175 4.62 -17.53 43.14
C GLY A 175 5.89 -17.30 42.31
N ARG A 176 7.00 -16.94 42.96
CA ARG A 176 8.35 -16.92 42.38
C ARG A 176 9.22 -17.95 43.11
N PRO A 177 10.02 -18.80 42.42
CA PRO A 177 10.19 -18.96 40.97
C PRO A 177 9.18 -19.94 40.33
N GLY A 178 8.88 -19.78 39.03
CA GLY A 178 8.11 -20.78 38.25
C GLY A 178 6.61 -20.51 38.04
N LEU A 179 5.89 -21.55 37.59
CA LEU A 179 4.43 -21.55 37.34
C LEU A 179 3.67 -22.07 38.57
N LEU A 180 3.92 -21.45 39.72
CA LEU A 180 3.23 -21.76 40.97
C LEU A 180 2.16 -20.71 41.27
N ILE A 181 1.03 -21.13 41.82
CA ILE A 181 -0.03 -20.24 42.30
C ILE A 181 -0.04 -20.31 43.82
N VAL A 182 -0.09 -19.14 44.44
CA VAL A 182 -0.02 -18.99 45.90
C VAL A 182 -1.27 -18.27 46.38
N HIS A 183 -1.94 -18.85 47.35
CA HIS A 183 -3.07 -18.29 48.07
C HIS A 183 -2.59 -17.75 49.41
N ASP A 184 -2.50 -16.42 49.49
CA ASP A 184 -1.94 -15.71 50.63
C ASP A 184 -3.06 -15.20 51.54
N CYS A 185 -3.25 -15.90 52.67
CA CYS A 185 -4.23 -15.56 53.70
C CYS A 185 -3.61 -14.77 54.86
N SER A 186 -2.34 -14.34 54.77
CA SER A 186 -1.62 -13.67 55.86
C SER A 186 -2.25 -12.33 56.29
N LYS A 187 -2.98 -11.66 55.39
CA LYS A 187 -3.67 -10.39 55.65
C LYS A 187 -5.08 -10.54 56.21
N THR A 188 -5.61 -11.76 56.27
CA THR A 188 -6.98 -12.09 56.69
C THR A 188 -6.87 -13.05 57.86
N LEU A 189 -6.47 -12.53 59.02
CA LEU A 189 -6.28 -13.31 60.24
C LEU A 189 -7.62 -13.50 60.96
N ASP A 190 -7.98 -14.77 61.20
CA ASP A 190 -8.60 -15.26 62.44
C ASP A 190 -8.52 -16.80 62.49
N GLY A 191 -8.20 -17.34 63.67
CA GLY A 191 -8.48 -18.74 64.08
C GLY A 191 -7.57 -19.88 63.60
N SER A 192 -6.91 -19.79 62.44
CA SER A 192 -6.12 -20.92 61.88
C SER A 192 -4.72 -21.12 62.52
N THR A 193 -4.48 -20.56 63.70
CA THR A 193 -3.17 -20.55 64.37
C THR A 193 -2.97 -21.69 65.36
N GLU A 194 -4.01 -22.46 65.71
CA GLU A 194 -3.88 -23.54 66.70
C GLU A 194 -3.27 -24.83 66.13
N GLU A 195 -3.69 -25.28 64.94
CA GLU A 195 -3.12 -26.47 64.26
C GLU A 195 -1.65 -26.25 63.82
N LEU A 196 -1.29 -25.02 63.45
CA LEU A 196 0.09 -24.68 63.09
C LEU A 196 1.00 -24.61 64.32
N ARG A 197 0.49 -24.16 65.48
CA ARG A 197 1.23 -24.17 66.74
C ARG A 197 1.49 -25.59 67.24
N SER A 198 0.53 -26.52 67.08
CA SER A 198 0.71 -27.92 67.45
C SER A 198 1.67 -28.66 66.51
N ALA A 199 1.74 -28.32 65.23
CA ALA A 199 2.74 -28.87 64.33
C ALA A 199 4.17 -28.32 64.58
N LEU A 200 4.28 -27.04 64.96
CA LEU A 200 5.56 -26.38 65.26
C LEU A 200 6.20 -26.86 66.56
N SER A 201 5.42 -27.32 67.55
CA SER A 201 5.96 -27.87 68.81
C SER A 201 6.78 -29.15 68.61
N HIS A 202 6.61 -29.85 67.48
CA HIS A 202 7.34 -31.07 67.13
C HIS A 202 8.59 -30.84 66.25
N LYS A 203 8.91 -29.60 65.83
CA LYS A 203 10.11 -29.28 65.03
C LYS A 203 11.04 -28.30 65.75
N LYS A 204 12.35 -28.59 65.80
CA LYS A 204 13.38 -27.78 66.50
C LYS A 204 13.71 -26.43 65.81
N GLU A 205 13.26 -26.18 64.58
CA GLU A 205 13.58 -24.95 63.83
C GLU A 205 12.49 -23.88 63.95
N LYS A 206 12.89 -22.64 64.31
CA LYS A 206 12.02 -21.46 64.35
C LYS A 206 11.71 -20.95 62.93
N LEU A 207 10.74 -21.56 62.25
CA LEU A 207 10.19 -21.06 60.99
C LEU A 207 9.14 -19.95 61.24
N SER A 208 9.16 -18.90 60.43
CA SER A 208 8.17 -17.81 60.51
C SER A 208 6.79 -18.27 60.06
N ILE A 209 5.76 -17.93 60.83
CA ILE A 209 4.37 -18.30 60.55
C ILE A 209 3.86 -17.40 59.41
N SER A 210 3.80 -17.94 58.20
CA SER A 210 3.06 -17.30 57.10
C SER A 210 1.98 -18.27 56.59
N SER A 211 0.71 -17.87 56.66
CA SER A 211 -0.45 -18.64 56.17
C SER A 211 -0.56 -18.56 54.65
N VAL A 212 0.45 -19.12 53.99
CA VAL A 212 0.64 -19.08 52.54
C VAL A 212 0.45 -20.49 52.01
N HIS A 213 -0.67 -20.74 51.33
CA HIS A 213 -0.97 -22.04 50.75
C HIS A 213 -0.59 -22.07 49.27
N THR A 214 0.19 -23.05 48.85
CA THR A 214 0.44 -23.32 47.42
C THR A 214 -0.73 -24.07 46.83
N LEU A 215 -1.27 -23.58 45.72
CA LEU A 215 -2.33 -24.25 44.96
C LEU A 215 -1.68 -25.01 43.80
N ASP A 216 -1.61 -26.33 43.93
CA ASP A 216 -1.13 -27.23 42.88
C ASP A 216 -2.20 -27.48 41.80
N PRO A 217 -1.82 -27.95 40.60
CA PRO A 217 -2.76 -28.20 39.51
C PRO A 217 -3.89 -29.18 39.84
N ALA A 218 -3.66 -30.17 40.71
CA ALA A 218 -4.67 -31.17 41.05
C ALA A 218 -5.75 -30.55 41.97
N THR A 219 -5.32 -29.75 42.96
CA THR A 219 -6.23 -28.98 43.80
C THR A 219 -7.04 -27.98 42.97
N VAL A 220 -6.42 -27.24 42.06
CA VAL A 220 -7.12 -26.30 41.16
C VAL A 220 -8.13 -27.02 40.26
N LEU A 221 -7.78 -28.19 39.72
CA LEU A 221 -8.70 -29.00 38.91
C LEU A 221 -9.94 -29.42 39.72
N SER A 222 -9.76 -29.79 41.00
CA SER A 222 -10.90 -30.13 41.87
C SER A 222 -11.82 -28.93 42.13
N LEU A 223 -11.25 -27.72 42.28
CA LEU A 223 -12.01 -26.48 42.44
C LEU A 223 -12.82 -26.15 41.18
N PHE A 224 -12.20 -26.25 40.00
CA PHE A 224 -12.88 -25.93 38.74
C PHE A 224 -14.01 -26.90 38.41
N LYS A 225 -13.89 -28.18 38.76
CA LYS A 225 -14.98 -29.15 38.60
C LYS A 225 -16.23 -28.81 39.43
N ARG A 226 -16.05 -28.18 40.59
CA ARG A 226 -17.15 -27.79 41.50
C ARG A 226 -17.84 -26.48 41.09
N MET A 227 -17.31 -25.74 40.11
CA MET A 227 -17.94 -24.50 39.65
C MET A 227 -19.28 -24.77 38.95
N THR A 228 -20.22 -23.83 39.06
CA THR A 228 -21.50 -23.91 38.33
C THR A 228 -21.43 -23.19 36.98
N ASP A 229 -22.31 -23.55 36.04
CA ASP A 229 -22.31 -22.94 34.70
C ASP A 229 -22.69 -21.45 34.72
N GLU A 230 -23.58 -21.05 35.64
CA GLU A 230 -23.93 -19.63 35.85
C GLU A 230 -22.72 -18.80 36.28
N ASP A 231 -21.88 -19.34 37.16
CA ASP A 231 -20.64 -18.69 37.61
C ASP A 231 -19.63 -18.59 36.45
N CYS A 232 -19.63 -19.56 35.53
CA CYS A 232 -18.78 -19.53 34.34
C CYS A 232 -19.22 -18.45 33.35
N GLU A 233 -20.53 -18.28 33.18
CA GLU A 233 -21.11 -17.25 32.31
C GLU A 233 -20.75 -15.83 32.78
N LEU A 234 -20.78 -15.58 34.10
CA LEU A 234 -20.35 -14.31 34.70
C LEU A 234 -18.90 -13.94 34.39
N LEU A 235 -18.03 -14.95 34.34
CA LEU A 235 -16.62 -14.80 34.02
C LEU A 235 -16.35 -14.78 32.50
N ASN A 236 -17.40 -14.77 31.67
CA ASN A 236 -17.32 -14.83 30.21
C ASN A 236 -16.53 -16.05 29.70
N LEU A 237 -16.65 -17.19 30.38
CA LEU A 237 -16.01 -18.42 29.95
C LEU A 237 -16.87 -19.12 28.89
N GLY A 238 -16.29 -19.39 27.72
CA GLY A 238 -17.00 -20.08 26.63
C GLY A 238 -17.13 -21.60 26.81
N ASP A 239 -16.41 -22.16 27.78
CA ASP A 239 -16.39 -23.59 28.12
C ASP A 239 -16.03 -23.75 29.61
N ARG A 240 -16.12 -24.98 30.14
CA ARG A 240 -15.85 -25.30 31.55
C ARG A 240 -14.39 -25.03 31.93
N PRO A 241 -14.12 -24.40 33.09
CA PRO A 241 -12.77 -23.98 33.50
C PRO A 241 -11.83 -25.17 33.79
N GLU A 242 -12.38 -26.35 34.10
CA GLU A 242 -11.59 -27.57 34.31
C GLU A 242 -10.79 -27.99 33.06
N LYS A 243 -11.25 -27.60 31.86
CA LYS A 243 -10.53 -27.83 30.59
C LYS A 243 -9.28 -26.95 30.43
N LEU A 244 -9.07 -25.95 31.30
CA LEU A 244 -7.86 -25.12 31.31
C LEU A 244 -6.64 -25.89 31.84
N ILE A 245 -6.85 -26.98 32.58
CA ILE A 245 -5.80 -27.82 33.16
C ILE A 245 -5.53 -29.00 32.23
N ILE A 246 -4.25 -29.27 31.95
CA ILE A 246 -3.85 -30.35 31.05
C ILE A 246 -3.77 -31.64 31.87
N THR A 247 -4.67 -32.57 31.58
CA THR A 247 -4.65 -33.94 32.10
C THR A 247 -4.12 -34.93 31.06
N GLU A 248 -4.41 -34.68 29.79
CA GLU A 248 -4.00 -35.48 28.64
C GLU A 248 -3.50 -34.54 27.54
N ILE A 249 -2.43 -34.95 26.85
CA ILE A 249 -1.84 -34.18 25.74
C ILE A 249 -2.26 -34.85 24.44
N ALA A 250 -2.87 -34.07 23.54
CA ALA A 250 -3.07 -34.49 22.16
C ALA A 250 -1.71 -34.51 21.46
N VAL A 251 -1.26 -35.70 21.08
CA VAL A 251 -0.01 -35.92 20.36
C VAL A 251 -0.28 -35.63 18.88
N PRO A 252 0.39 -34.64 18.26
CA PRO A 252 0.09 -34.26 16.89
C PRO A 252 0.45 -35.37 15.91
N PRO A 253 -0.30 -35.48 14.79
CA PRO A 253 0.00 -36.42 13.71
C PRO A 253 1.43 -36.30 13.17
N VAL A 254 1.94 -37.37 12.57
CA VAL A 254 3.29 -37.40 12.00
C VAL A 254 3.50 -36.32 10.90
N PRO A 255 2.54 -36.03 10.00
CA PRO A 255 2.71 -34.96 9.00
C PRO A 255 3.01 -33.56 9.58
N ILE A 256 2.62 -33.27 10.82
CA ILE A 256 2.91 -31.99 11.49
C ILE A 256 4.38 -31.89 11.96
N ARG A 257 5.01 -33.04 12.18
CA ARG A 257 6.36 -33.19 12.76
C ARG A 257 7.17 -34.25 11.98
N PRO A 258 7.41 -33.99 10.68
CA PRO A 258 8.03 -34.98 9.79
C PRO A 258 9.48 -35.28 10.20
N SER A 259 9.87 -36.54 10.07
CA SER A 259 11.27 -36.98 10.24
C SER A 259 12.06 -36.77 8.94
N VAL A 260 13.30 -36.30 9.05
CA VAL A 260 14.19 -36.06 7.91
C VAL A 260 15.29 -37.12 7.90
N PHE A 261 15.31 -37.97 6.89
CA PHE A 261 16.36 -38.97 6.72
C PHE A 261 17.59 -38.35 6.06
N VAL A 262 18.78 -38.57 6.64
CA VAL A 262 20.08 -38.10 6.13
C VAL A 262 20.94 -39.33 5.79
N GLY A 263 21.73 -39.27 4.71
CA GLY A 263 22.67 -40.33 4.35
C GLY A 263 22.04 -41.63 3.85
N GLY A 264 21.10 -41.55 2.90
CA GLY A 264 20.54 -42.74 2.23
C GLY A 264 19.62 -43.59 3.11
N GLY A 265 19.02 -43.01 4.16
CA GLY A 265 18.01 -43.69 4.99
C GLY A 265 18.53 -44.37 6.27
N ARG A 266 19.84 -44.31 6.54
CA ARG A 266 20.45 -44.94 7.72
C ARG A 266 20.35 -44.11 9.01
N MET A 267 20.21 -42.79 8.91
CA MET A 267 20.03 -41.89 10.05
C MET A 267 18.79 -41.02 9.85
N SER A 268 17.97 -40.87 10.90
CA SER A 268 16.84 -39.94 10.90
C SER A 268 17.08 -38.81 11.90
N ASN A 269 16.89 -37.57 11.44
CA ASN A 269 16.78 -36.40 12.30
C ASN A 269 15.30 -36.15 12.59
N GLU A 270 14.96 -36.18 13.86
CA GLU A 270 13.60 -36.00 14.32
C GLU A 270 13.28 -34.52 14.55
N ASP A 271 12.02 -34.17 14.34
CA ASP A 271 11.51 -32.82 14.57
C ASP A 271 11.59 -32.44 16.05
N GLY A 272 11.86 -31.16 16.34
CA GLY A 272 11.98 -30.65 17.72
C GLY A 272 10.75 -30.93 18.59
N ILE A 273 9.54 -30.98 18.03
CA ILE A 273 8.33 -31.38 18.76
C ILE A 273 8.42 -32.84 19.20
N THR A 274 8.88 -33.73 18.33
CA THR A 274 9.06 -35.16 18.64
C THR A 274 10.10 -35.33 19.75
N CYS A 275 11.17 -34.54 19.75
CA CYS A 275 12.17 -34.55 20.82
C CYS A 275 11.59 -34.09 22.17
N ILE A 276 10.82 -32.98 22.20
CA ILE A 276 10.18 -32.51 23.45
C ILE A 276 9.16 -33.53 23.97
N LEU A 277 8.33 -34.11 23.09
CA LEU A 277 7.37 -35.14 23.48
C LEU A 277 8.05 -36.39 24.04
N ARG A 278 9.23 -36.77 23.50
CA ARG A 278 10.03 -37.86 24.04
C ARG A 278 10.44 -37.60 25.49
N ASN A 279 10.87 -36.37 25.80
CA ASN A 279 11.21 -35.97 27.15
C ASN A 279 9.99 -36.00 28.08
N ILE A 280 8.83 -35.52 27.62
CA ILE A 280 7.58 -35.57 28.40
C ILE A 280 7.19 -37.02 28.72
N VAL A 281 7.23 -37.92 27.73
CA VAL A 281 6.93 -39.35 27.92
C VAL A 281 7.89 -39.97 28.94
N ASN A 282 9.18 -39.65 28.85
CA ASN A 282 10.20 -40.16 29.77
C ASN A 282 9.96 -39.68 31.21
N THR A 283 9.80 -38.37 31.41
CA THR A 283 9.54 -37.78 32.74
C THR A 283 8.23 -38.30 33.34
N ASN A 284 7.19 -38.47 32.52
CA ASN A 284 5.90 -39.00 32.97
C ASN A 284 6.00 -40.47 33.42
N SER A 285 6.81 -41.29 32.74
CA SER A 285 7.10 -42.68 33.14
C SER A 285 7.91 -42.75 34.43
N ILE A 286 8.90 -41.87 34.62
CA ILE A 286 9.68 -41.75 35.86
C ILE A 286 8.76 -41.37 37.03
N LEU A 287 7.91 -40.35 36.85
CA LEU A 287 6.94 -39.91 37.86
C LEU A 287 5.96 -41.04 38.25
N LYS A 288 5.52 -41.84 37.27
CA LYS A 288 4.69 -43.02 37.52
C LYS A 288 5.38 -44.03 38.44
N GLY A 289 6.67 -44.29 38.20
CA GLY A 289 7.47 -45.20 39.01
C GLY A 289 7.67 -44.69 40.45
N ILE A 290 7.98 -43.40 40.61
CA ILE A 290 8.13 -42.74 41.93
C ILE A 290 6.85 -42.91 42.77
N LEU A 291 5.68 -42.69 42.17
CA LEU A 291 4.39 -42.82 42.85
C LEU A 291 4.03 -44.28 43.21
N GLN A 292 4.39 -45.24 42.36
CA GLN A 292 4.15 -46.67 42.62
C GLN A 292 5.09 -47.23 43.69
N ASN A 293 6.33 -46.74 43.75
CA ASN A 293 7.34 -47.19 44.70
C ASN A 293 7.21 -46.55 46.09
N GLY A 294 6.37 -45.51 46.25
CA GLY A 294 6.21 -44.82 47.53
C GLY A 294 7.39 -43.93 47.93
N ASP A 295 8.09 -43.35 46.96
CA ASP A 295 9.25 -42.47 47.17
C ASP A 295 8.90 -41.19 47.98
N PRO A 296 9.90 -40.50 48.58
CA PRO A 296 9.68 -39.26 49.34
C PRO A 296 8.94 -38.16 48.55
N LEU A 297 8.00 -37.48 49.19
CA LEU A 297 7.15 -36.44 48.58
C LEU A 297 7.93 -35.33 47.86
N MET A 298 9.08 -34.91 48.39
CA MET A 298 9.93 -33.89 47.76
C MET A 298 10.38 -34.30 46.34
N LYS A 299 10.82 -35.56 46.19
CA LYS A 299 11.26 -36.11 44.91
C LYS A 299 10.10 -36.17 43.90
N CYS A 300 8.89 -36.45 44.38
CA CYS A 300 7.68 -36.42 43.57
C CYS A 300 7.34 -34.99 43.10
N PHE A 301 7.41 -34.00 43.98
CA PHE A 301 7.19 -32.59 43.62
C PHE A 301 8.23 -32.07 42.63
N ASP A 302 9.51 -32.39 42.81
CA ASP A 302 10.58 -31.99 41.89
C ASP A 302 10.37 -32.60 40.49
N CYS A 303 10.01 -33.89 40.42
CA CYS A 303 9.72 -34.56 39.16
C CYS A 303 8.45 -34.02 38.49
N TRP A 304 7.41 -33.68 39.27
CA TRP A 304 6.20 -33.06 38.76
C TRP A 304 6.47 -31.64 38.23
N GLN A 305 7.32 -30.85 38.89
CA GLN A 305 7.76 -29.55 38.42
C GLN A 305 8.58 -29.67 37.12
N LEU A 306 9.44 -30.68 37.00
CA LEU A 306 10.14 -30.96 35.76
C LEU A 306 9.17 -31.30 34.62
N LEU A 307 8.15 -32.11 34.88
CA LEU A 307 7.09 -32.42 33.90
C LEU A 307 6.35 -31.16 33.45
N GLN A 308 6.00 -30.28 34.40
CA GLN A 308 5.39 -28.97 34.11
C GLN A 308 6.28 -28.14 33.17
N LEU A 309 7.60 -28.09 33.39
CA LEU A 309 8.53 -27.34 32.53
C LEU A 309 8.64 -27.94 31.12
N GLN A 310 8.67 -29.27 30.98
CA GLN A 310 8.70 -29.92 29.66
C GLN A 310 7.43 -29.64 28.84
N VAL A 311 6.25 -29.64 29.50
CA VAL A 311 4.98 -29.27 28.84
C VAL A 311 4.94 -27.78 28.48
N VAL A 312 5.58 -26.93 29.28
CA VAL A 312 5.73 -25.50 28.96
C VAL A 312 6.58 -25.33 27.71
N GLU A 313 7.72 -26.00 27.60
CA GLU A 313 8.58 -25.95 26.42
C GLU A 313 7.86 -26.43 25.15
N TYR A 314 7.02 -27.46 25.27
CA TYR A 314 6.19 -27.97 24.17
C TYR A 314 5.24 -26.89 23.60
N ILE A 315 4.58 -26.13 24.48
CA ILE A 315 3.62 -25.10 24.06
C ILE A 315 4.35 -23.81 23.66
N ASN A 316 5.17 -23.28 24.56
CA ASN A 316 5.87 -22.00 24.40
C ASN A 316 7.30 -22.07 24.97
N SER A 317 8.27 -22.29 24.09
CA SER A 317 9.69 -22.39 24.46
C SER A 317 10.26 -21.06 24.97
N ASP A 318 9.74 -19.91 24.55
CA ASP A 318 10.22 -18.59 25.04
C ASP A 318 9.59 -18.18 26.39
N ALA A 319 9.03 -19.13 27.14
CA ALA A 319 8.47 -18.84 28.46
C ALA A 319 9.60 -18.46 29.43
N PRO A 320 9.46 -17.38 30.24
CA PRO A 320 10.51 -16.91 31.14
C PRO A 320 10.86 -17.89 32.27
N SER A 321 10.11 -18.98 32.41
CA SER A 321 10.40 -20.07 33.36
C SER A 321 11.40 -21.10 32.83
N LEU A 322 11.81 -21.01 31.56
CA LEU A 322 12.75 -21.92 30.92
C LEU A 322 14.13 -21.26 30.77
N THR A 323 15.19 -22.08 30.89
CA THR A 323 16.59 -21.68 30.66
C THR A 323 17.07 -22.30 29.35
N ASP A 324 17.45 -21.46 28.37
CA ASP A 324 17.96 -21.82 27.03
C ASP A 324 17.32 -23.05 26.37
N PRO A 325 16.07 -22.94 25.87
CA PRO A 325 15.40 -24.03 25.19
C PRO A 325 16.07 -24.31 23.84
N GLN A 326 16.40 -25.58 23.60
CA GLN A 326 17.07 -26.03 22.37
C GLN A 326 16.09 -26.18 21.19
N ASN A 327 14.80 -26.44 21.47
CA ASN A 327 13.79 -26.78 20.47
C ASN A 327 12.69 -25.71 20.35
N ARG A 328 12.04 -25.65 19.16
CA ARG A 328 10.91 -24.74 18.90
C ARG A 328 9.57 -25.42 19.18
N GLY A 329 8.86 -24.92 20.20
CA GLY A 329 7.50 -25.30 20.56
C GLY A 329 6.44 -24.81 19.55
N LEU A 330 5.17 -25.09 19.87
CA LEU A 330 4.04 -24.81 18.99
C LEU A 330 3.85 -23.31 18.70
N VAL A 331 3.94 -22.45 19.72
CA VAL A 331 3.74 -21.01 19.59
C VAL A 331 4.79 -20.38 18.67
N GLN A 332 6.04 -20.81 18.74
CA GLN A 332 7.16 -20.34 17.91
C GLN A 332 6.93 -20.64 16.42
N ARG A 333 6.27 -21.75 16.09
CA ARG A 333 5.92 -22.12 14.71
C ARG A 333 4.76 -21.31 14.16
N LEU A 334 3.89 -20.79 15.02
CA LEU A 334 2.74 -19.96 14.62
C LEU A 334 3.11 -18.48 14.49
N LYS A 335 3.92 -17.95 15.41
CA LYS A 335 4.28 -16.53 15.49
C LYS A 335 5.47 -16.15 14.60
N GLY A 336 5.66 -14.85 14.41
CA GLY A 336 6.82 -14.30 13.68
C GLY A 336 6.64 -14.21 12.16
N LYS A 337 7.70 -13.78 11.45
CA LYS A 337 7.68 -13.57 9.99
C LYS A 337 7.61 -14.89 9.22
N THR A 338 8.33 -15.91 9.71
CA THR A 338 8.38 -17.27 9.14
C THR A 338 7.30 -18.20 9.71
N GLY A 339 6.52 -17.73 10.69
CA GLY A 339 5.43 -18.50 11.28
C GLY A 339 4.25 -18.67 10.33
N ARG A 340 3.38 -19.64 10.64
CA ARG A 340 2.29 -20.08 9.74
C ARG A 340 1.35 -18.95 9.29
N PHE A 341 0.93 -18.06 10.20
CA PHE A 341 -0.02 -16.99 9.85
C PHE A 341 0.52 -16.05 8.76
N ARG A 342 1.82 -15.74 8.78
CA ARG A 342 2.44 -14.79 7.84
C ARG A 342 3.10 -15.47 6.65
N GLY A 343 3.86 -16.53 6.88
CA GLY A 343 4.70 -17.17 5.86
C GLY A 343 4.04 -18.31 5.08
N ASN A 344 2.87 -18.80 5.52
CA ASN A 344 2.15 -19.88 4.85
C ASN A 344 0.69 -19.55 4.51
N LEU A 345 -0.01 -18.81 5.38
CA LEU A 345 -1.43 -18.47 5.18
C LEU A 345 -1.58 -17.16 4.42
N SER A 346 -1.09 -16.04 4.98
CA SER A 346 -1.23 -14.72 4.34
C SER A 346 -0.34 -14.58 3.11
N GLY A 347 0.88 -15.12 3.15
CA GLY A 347 1.78 -15.21 2.02
C GLY A 347 2.19 -16.66 1.83
N LYS A 348 2.24 -17.14 0.59
CA LYS A 348 2.72 -18.47 0.23
C LYS A 348 3.46 -18.42 -1.09
N ARG A 349 4.34 -19.38 -1.32
CA ARG A 349 4.90 -19.61 -2.66
C ARG A 349 3.80 -20.20 -3.54
N THR A 350 3.68 -19.68 -4.75
CA THR A 350 2.70 -20.13 -5.74
C THR A 350 3.41 -20.75 -6.94
N GLU A 351 2.76 -21.75 -7.54
CA GLU A 351 3.19 -22.37 -8.78
C GLU A 351 2.83 -21.52 -9.99
N TYR A 352 3.35 -21.88 -11.18
CA TYR A 352 3.14 -21.16 -12.45
C TYR A 352 3.59 -19.70 -12.39
N THR A 353 4.78 -19.49 -11.81
CA THR A 353 5.42 -18.18 -11.68
C THR A 353 6.80 -18.17 -12.33
N GLY A 354 7.19 -17.02 -12.87
CA GLY A 354 8.50 -16.77 -13.46
C GLY A 354 9.10 -15.49 -12.90
N ARG A 355 10.42 -15.37 -12.91
CA ARG A 355 11.14 -14.15 -12.53
C ARG A 355 12.37 -13.99 -13.41
N THR A 356 12.55 -12.81 -13.99
CA THR A 356 13.75 -12.49 -14.79
C THR A 356 13.96 -10.99 -14.81
N VAL A 357 15.18 -10.58 -15.19
CA VAL A 357 15.57 -9.18 -15.42
C VAL A 357 14.66 -8.54 -16.46
N ILE A 358 14.30 -7.28 -16.21
CA ILE A 358 13.49 -6.46 -17.12
C ILE A 358 14.35 -5.64 -18.07
N SER A 359 13.80 -5.32 -19.24
CA SER A 359 14.45 -4.47 -20.24
C SER A 359 13.40 -3.64 -21.00
N PRO A 360 13.74 -2.44 -21.50
CA PRO A 360 12.80 -1.58 -22.21
C PRO A 360 12.48 -2.13 -23.61
N ASP A 361 11.25 -1.91 -24.08
CA ASP A 361 10.89 -2.09 -25.49
C ASP A 361 9.73 -1.14 -25.88
N PRO A 362 10.02 -0.02 -26.57
CA PRO A 362 9.02 0.99 -26.93
C PRO A 362 8.10 0.54 -28.07
N ASN A 363 8.43 -0.56 -28.76
CA ASN A 363 7.60 -1.09 -29.85
C ASN A 363 6.41 -1.91 -29.34
N LEU A 364 6.50 -2.40 -28.10
CA LEU A 364 5.40 -3.08 -27.43
C LEU A 364 4.31 -2.09 -27.06
N ARG A 365 3.07 -2.55 -27.12
CA ARG A 365 1.94 -1.79 -26.59
C ARG A 365 2.09 -1.68 -25.07
N ILE A 366 1.56 -0.62 -24.47
CA ILE A 366 1.54 -0.47 -23.00
C ILE A 366 0.82 -1.61 -22.28
N THR A 367 -0.03 -2.38 -22.97
CA THR A 367 -0.73 -3.54 -22.44
C THR A 367 0.02 -4.85 -22.61
N GLU A 368 1.13 -4.85 -23.33
CA GLU A 368 1.88 -6.06 -23.68
C GLU A 368 3.14 -6.18 -22.83
N VAL A 369 3.48 -7.43 -22.50
CA VAL A 369 4.76 -7.79 -21.91
C VAL A 369 5.39 -8.89 -22.76
N ALA A 370 6.65 -8.69 -23.16
CA ALA A 370 7.41 -9.71 -23.85
C ALA A 370 7.87 -10.79 -22.87
N ILE A 371 7.60 -12.04 -23.22
CA ILE A 371 7.97 -13.21 -22.42
C ILE A 371 8.94 -14.08 -23.22
N PRO A 372 10.07 -14.47 -22.63
CA PRO A 372 11.02 -15.40 -23.24
C PRO A 372 10.39 -16.72 -23.67
N VAL A 373 10.72 -17.20 -24.87
CA VAL A 373 10.30 -18.54 -25.36
C VAL A 373 10.63 -19.65 -24.35
N LEU A 374 11.79 -19.56 -23.68
CA LEU A 374 12.19 -20.54 -22.66
C LEU A 374 11.24 -20.57 -21.47
N MET A 375 10.76 -19.40 -21.04
CA MET A 375 9.79 -19.27 -19.96
C MET A 375 8.40 -19.73 -20.41
N ALA A 376 7.99 -19.38 -21.63
CA ALA A 376 6.71 -19.74 -22.22
C ALA A 376 6.52 -21.27 -22.42
N ARG A 377 7.60 -22.02 -22.63
CA ARG A 377 7.56 -23.50 -22.72
C ARG A 377 7.35 -24.17 -21.37
N VAL A 378 7.79 -23.54 -20.28
CA VAL A 378 7.69 -24.08 -18.92
C VAL A 378 6.36 -23.68 -18.28
N LEU A 379 5.99 -22.41 -18.39
CA LEU A 379 4.71 -21.89 -17.91
C LEU A 379 3.59 -22.32 -18.86
N THR A 380 2.66 -23.10 -18.35
CA THR A 380 1.55 -23.65 -19.13
C THR A 380 0.21 -23.08 -18.69
N TYR A 381 -0.77 -23.18 -19.59
CA TYR A 381 -2.16 -22.84 -19.33
C TYR A 381 -3.04 -24.08 -19.60
N PRO A 382 -3.90 -24.49 -18.65
CA PRO A 382 -4.78 -25.64 -18.79
C PRO A 382 -5.99 -25.25 -19.67
N GLU A 383 -5.85 -25.42 -20.98
CA GLU A 383 -6.95 -25.13 -21.91
C GLU A 383 -7.87 -26.35 -22.04
N ARG A 384 -9.15 -26.16 -21.70
CA ARG A 384 -10.17 -27.20 -21.85
C ARG A 384 -10.56 -27.36 -23.32
N VAL A 385 -10.54 -28.59 -23.81
CA VAL A 385 -10.88 -28.92 -25.19
C VAL A 385 -12.37 -28.70 -25.41
N SER A 386 -12.68 -27.83 -26.37
CA SER A 386 -14.00 -27.48 -26.86
C SER A 386 -14.06 -27.70 -28.38
N TYR A 387 -15.24 -27.46 -28.97
CA TYR A 387 -15.39 -27.55 -30.42
C TYR A 387 -14.48 -26.53 -31.16
N TYR A 388 -14.29 -25.33 -30.59
CA TYR A 388 -13.56 -24.24 -31.24
C TYR A 388 -12.03 -24.42 -31.28
N ASN A 389 -11.45 -25.12 -30.30
CA ASN A 389 -10.00 -25.18 -30.10
C ASN A 389 -9.39 -26.58 -30.30
N ILE A 390 -10.20 -27.61 -30.59
CA ILE A 390 -9.70 -29.00 -30.70
C ILE A 390 -8.59 -29.16 -31.75
N GLU A 391 -8.72 -28.53 -32.92
CA GLU A 391 -7.72 -28.61 -33.99
C GLU A 391 -6.41 -27.93 -33.60
N LYS A 392 -6.51 -26.75 -32.98
CA LYS A 392 -5.37 -26.01 -32.42
C LYS A 392 -4.63 -26.86 -31.38
N LEU A 393 -5.36 -27.44 -30.42
CA LEU A 393 -4.77 -28.24 -29.35
C LEU A 393 -4.17 -29.55 -29.85
N ARG A 394 -4.76 -30.18 -30.87
CA ARG A 394 -4.15 -31.33 -31.56
C ARG A 394 -2.79 -30.97 -32.15
N GLN A 395 -2.66 -29.78 -32.74
CA GLN A 395 -1.38 -29.32 -33.28
C GLN A 395 -0.35 -29.06 -32.17
N CYS A 396 -0.76 -28.47 -31.04
CA CYS A 396 0.11 -28.28 -29.87
C CYS A 396 0.62 -29.62 -29.32
N ILE A 397 -0.23 -30.63 -29.23
CA ILE A 397 0.15 -31.99 -28.79
C ILE A 397 1.17 -32.62 -29.74
N ARG A 398 0.96 -32.49 -31.06
CA ARG A 398 1.90 -32.98 -32.09
C ARG A 398 3.27 -32.32 -31.97
N ASN A 399 3.31 -31.00 -31.76
CA ASN A 399 4.55 -30.26 -31.54
C ASN A 399 5.26 -30.72 -30.25
N GLY A 400 4.50 -31.01 -29.19
CA GLY A 400 5.01 -31.52 -27.93
C GLY A 400 5.72 -30.46 -27.07
N PRO A 401 6.53 -30.85 -26.07
CA PRO A 401 7.04 -29.93 -25.06
C PRO A 401 8.24 -29.07 -25.51
N HIS A 402 8.97 -29.47 -26.55
CA HIS A 402 10.22 -28.79 -26.95
C HIS A 402 10.05 -27.71 -28.01
N LYS A 403 8.98 -27.78 -28.82
CA LYS A 403 8.70 -26.82 -29.90
C LYS A 403 7.56 -25.91 -29.48
N HIS A 404 7.79 -24.60 -29.50
CA HIS A 404 6.73 -23.59 -29.32
C HIS A 404 6.12 -23.23 -30.68
N PRO A 405 4.79 -23.08 -30.80
CA PRO A 405 3.75 -23.37 -29.80
C PRO A 405 3.53 -24.88 -29.60
N GLY A 406 3.48 -25.34 -28.35
CA GLY A 406 3.40 -26.76 -27.99
C GLY A 406 2.60 -27.03 -26.71
N ALA A 407 2.73 -28.23 -26.15
CA ALA A 407 2.06 -28.64 -24.91
C ALA A 407 2.90 -29.63 -24.10
N ASN A 408 2.70 -29.66 -22.78
CA ASN A 408 3.48 -30.51 -21.87
C ASN A 408 2.69 -31.73 -21.35
N PHE A 409 1.40 -31.54 -21.05
CA PHE A 409 0.55 -32.57 -20.44
C PHE A 409 -0.86 -32.58 -21.05
N VAL A 410 -1.50 -33.75 -20.99
CA VAL A 410 -2.92 -33.93 -21.31
C VAL A 410 -3.58 -34.66 -20.15
N THR A 411 -4.61 -34.06 -19.58
CA THR A 411 -5.41 -34.64 -18.51
C THR A 411 -6.74 -35.10 -19.08
N GLN A 412 -7.06 -36.38 -18.91
CA GLN A 412 -8.33 -36.96 -19.32
C GLN A 412 -9.44 -36.66 -18.30
N PRO A 413 -10.73 -36.83 -18.65
CA PRO A 413 -11.84 -36.58 -17.73
C PRO A 413 -11.86 -37.48 -16.49
N ASP A 414 -11.18 -38.62 -16.53
CA ASP A 414 -11.00 -39.55 -15.40
C ASP A 414 -9.90 -39.08 -14.41
N GLY A 415 -9.19 -37.99 -14.72
CA GLY A 415 -8.11 -37.45 -13.92
C GLY A 415 -6.72 -38.00 -14.28
N THR A 416 -6.62 -38.92 -15.24
CA THR A 416 -5.31 -39.45 -15.66
C THR A 416 -4.51 -38.38 -16.41
N LYS A 417 -3.28 -38.12 -15.95
CA LYS A 417 -2.38 -37.11 -16.52
C LYS A 417 -1.29 -37.76 -17.36
N LEU A 418 -1.36 -37.57 -18.67
CA LEU A 418 -0.39 -38.07 -19.65
C LEU A 418 0.70 -37.03 -19.90
N HIS A 419 1.96 -37.43 -19.78
CA HIS A 419 3.10 -36.57 -20.09
C HIS A 419 3.55 -36.74 -21.55
N LEU A 420 3.45 -35.64 -22.32
CA LEU A 420 3.74 -35.61 -23.77
C LEU A 420 5.20 -35.85 -24.15
N LYS A 421 6.10 -35.91 -23.16
CA LYS A 421 7.52 -36.26 -23.37
C LYS A 421 7.72 -37.75 -23.62
N TYR A 422 6.90 -38.61 -23.01
CA TYR A 422 7.09 -40.06 -23.02
C TYR A 422 6.02 -40.82 -23.81
N CYS A 423 4.88 -40.19 -24.14
CA CYS A 423 3.82 -40.83 -24.90
C CYS A 423 3.92 -40.60 -26.42
N ASP A 424 3.27 -41.45 -27.21
CA ASP A 424 3.10 -41.20 -28.64
C ASP A 424 2.11 -40.04 -28.87
N ARG A 425 2.67 -38.90 -29.27
CA ARG A 425 1.95 -37.66 -29.53
C ARG A 425 0.92 -37.77 -30.65
N ARG A 426 1.11 -38.68 -31.63
CA ARG A 426 0.15 -38.85 -32.74
C ARG A 426 -1.13 -39.51 -32.24
N ILE A 427 -1.00 -40.53 -31.42
CA ILE A 427 -2.11 -41.24 -30.79
C ILE A 427 -2.83 -40.31 -29.82
N ALA A 428 -2.09 -39.65 -28.92
CA ALA A 428 -2.68 -38.71 -27.97
C ALA A 428 -3.47 -37.56 -28.64
N ALA A 429 -3.00 -37.04 -29.79
CA ALA A 429 -3.72 -36.02 -30.55
C ALA A 429 -4.98 -36.59 -31.24
N ARG A 430 -4.91 -37.80 -31.80
CA ARG A 430 -6.06 -38.45 -32.44
C ARG A 430 -7.17 -38.73 -31.43
N ASP A 431 -6.79 -39.25 -30.27
CA ASP A 431 -7.71 -39.72 -29.24
C ASP A 431 -8.20 -38.58 -28.31
N LEU A 432 -7.83 -37.33 -28.60
CA LEU A 432 -8.27 -36.15 -27.87
C LEU A 432 -9.79 -35.96 -27.99
N LYS A 433 -10.49 -35.92 -26.84
CA LYS A 433 -11.94 -35.76 -26.73
C LYS A 433 -12.31 -34.40 -26.15
N TYR A 434 -13.57 -33.99 -26.35
CA TYR A 434 -14.13 -32.83 -25.67
C TYR A 434 -14.14 -33.03 -24.15
N GLY A 435 -13.80 -31.97 -23.43
CA GLY A 435 -13.69 -32.02 -21.97
C GLY A 435 -12.33 -32.45 -21.43
N CYS A 436 -11.43 -33.00 -22.25
CA CYS A 436 -10.01 -33.15 -21.89
C CYS A 436 -9.38 -31.78 -21.60
N ILE A 437 -8.33 -31.75 -20.78
CA ILE A 437 -7.57 -30.53 -20.47
C ILE A 437 -6.17 -30.70 -21.04
N VAL A 438 -5.74 -29.75 -21.87
CA VAL A 438 -4.39 -29.74 -22.45
C VAL A 438 -3.61 -28.60 -21.81
N GLU A 439 -2.51 -28.92 -21.12
CA GLU A 439 -1.59 -27.94 -20.57
C GLU A 439 -0.66 -27.45 -21.69
N ARG A 440 -1.16 -26.49 -22.47
CA ARG A 440 -0.41 -25.88 -23.58
C ARG A 440 0.60 -24.85 -23.07
N HIS A 441 1.63 -24.58 -23.87
CA HIS A 441 2.56 -23.48 -23.62
C HIS A 441 1.83 -22.14 -23.64
N LEU A 442 2.44 -21.14 -23.01
CA LEU A 442 1.99 -19.76 -23.10
C LEU A 442 2.14 -19.25 -24.54
N GLU A 443 1.14 -18.51 -25.02
CA GLU A 443 1.09 -17.98 -26.38
C GLU A 443 0.80 -16.47 -26.40
N ASP A 444 0.89 -15.86 -27.58
CA ASP A 444 0.60 -14.44 -27.75
C ASP A 444 -0.86 -14.13 -27.39
N GLY A 445 -1.06 -13.07 -26.60
CA GLY A 445 -2.37 -12.62 -26.16
C GLY A 445 -2.85 -13.23 -24.84
N ASP A 446 -2.15 -14.24 -24.29
CA ASP A 446 -2.47 -14.79 -22.97
C ASP A 446 -2.36 -13.71 -21.88
N ILE A 447 -3.25 -13.78 -20.89
CA ILE A 447 -3.29 -12.81 -19.81
C ILE A 447 -2.35 -13.27 -18.70
N VAL A 448 -1.43 -12.38 -18.31
CA VAL A 448 -0.46 -12.63 -17.23
C VAL A 448 -0.51 -11.50 -16.21
N LEU A 449 -0.20 -11.82 -14.96
CA LEU A 449 0.01 -10.81 -13.92
C LEU A 449 1.49 -10.50 -13.80
N PHE A 450 1.81 -9.21 -13.78
CA PHE A 450 3.18 -8.72 -13.73
C PHE A 450 3.36 -7.79 -12.53
N ASN A 451 4.35 -8.09 -11.69
CA ASN A 451 4.51 -7.52 -10.35
C ASN A 451 5.97 -7.14 -10.05
N ARG A 452 6.17 -5.95 -9.47
CA ARG A 452 7.45 -5.53 -8.87
C ARG A 452 7.42 -5.67 -7.35
N GLN A 453 8.46 -6.28 -6.80
CA GLN A 453 8.70 -6.31 -5.35
C GLN A 453 9.72 -5.23 -4.99
N PRO A 454 9.48 -4.38 -3.97
CA PRO A 454 8.31 -4.32 -3.08
C PRO A 454 7.09 -3.63 -3.72
N SER A 455 5.88 -4.10 -3.38
CA SER A 455 4.62 -3.51 -3.83
C SER A 455 4.13 -2.44 -2.83
N LEU A 456 3.99 -1.19 -3.27
CA LEU A 456 3.59 -0.06 -2.40
C LEU A 456 2.11 0.32 -2.55
N HIS A 457 1.54 0.12 -3.74
CA HIS A 457 0.17 0.44 -4.08
C HIS A 457 -0.41 -0.62 -5.03
N ARG A 458 -1.73 -0.63 -5.28
CA ARG A 458 -2.38 -1.68 -6.08
C ARG A 458 -1.77 -1.84 -7.48
N MET A 459 -1.43 -0.73 -8.15
CA MET A 459 -0.85 -0.76 -9.51
C MET A 459 0.59 -1.30 -9.57
N SER A 460 1.22 -1.65 -8.45
CA SER A 460 2.50 -2.37 -8.46
C SER A 460 2.35 -3.82 -8.95
N ILE A 461 1.11 -4.32 -9.08
CA ILE A 461 0.74 -5.53 -9.80
C ILE A 461 -0.36 -5.19 -10.80
N MET A 462 -0.15 -5.50 -12.08
CA MET A 462 -1.13 -5.28 -13.14
C MET A 462 -1.14 -6.46 -14.10
N SER A 463 -2.20 -6.55 -14.88
CA SER A 463 -2.35 -7.57 -15.91
C SER A 463 -1.93 -7.04 -17.27
N HIS A 464 -1.14 -7.86 -17.97
CA HIS A 464 -0.63 -7.62 -19.31
C HIS A 464 -0.97 -8.79 -20.23
N ARG A 465 -0.91 -8.54 -21.54
CA ARG A 465 -0.98 -9.56 -22.59
C ARG A 465 0.42 -10.05 -22.89
N ALA A 466 0.61 -11.36 -22.89
CA ALA A 466 1.84 -12.02 -23.25
C ALA A 466 2.19 -11.79 -24.72
N ARG A 467 3.46 -11.56 -25.01
CA ARG A 467 4.02 -11.61 -26.36
C ARG A 467 5.32 -12.40 -26.35
N ILE A 468 5.38 -13.51 -27.05
CA ILE A 468 6.49 -14.44 -26.95
C ILE A 468 7.66 -13.96 -27.83
N MET A 469 8.83 -13.80 -27.22
CA MET A 469 10.03 -13.30 -27.87
C MET A 469 11.23 -14.23 -27.63
N PRO A 470 12.19 -14.31 -28.57
CA PRO A 470 13.30 -15.27 -28.50
C PRO A 470 14.32 -14.98 -27.38
N TRP A 471 14.37 -13.73 -26.89
CA TRP A 471 15.30 -13.27 -25.88
C TRP A 471 14.97 -13.81 -24.49
N ARG A 472 15.85 -13.56 -23.51
CA ARG A 472 15.73 -14.09 -22.14
C ARG A 472 15.17 -13.12 -21.12
N THR A 473 15.05 -11.84 -21.43
CA THR A 473 14.54 -10.81 -20.51
C THR A 473 13.05 -10.57 -20.68
N LEU A 474 12.39 -10.11 -19.62
CA LEU A 474 11.03 -9.58 -19.72
C LEU A 474 11.11 -8.16 -20.29
N ARG A 475 10.25 -7.83 -21.26
CA ARG A 475 10.22 -6.47 -21.83
C ARG A 475 8.85 -5.85 -21.77
N PHE A 476 8.79 -4.56 -21.52
CA PHE A 476 7.54 -3.81 -21.54
C PHE A 476 7.82 -2.34 -21.87
N ASN A 477 6.76 -1.61 -22.21
CA ASN A 477 6.85 -0.22 -22.60
C ASN A 477 7.21 0.69 -21.39
N GLU A 478 8.10 1.63 -21.63
CA GLU A 478 8.66 2.57 -20.65
C GLU A 478 7.61 3.49 -20.02
N SER A 479 6.48 3.71 -20.71
CA SER A 479 5.35 4.49 -20.19
C SER A 479 4.72 3.85 -18.93
N VAL A 480 4.92 2.54 -18.74
CA VAL A 480 4.39 1.76 -17.60
C VAL A 480 5.40 1.60 -16.47
N CYS A 481 6.60 2.20 -16.57
CA CYS A 481 7.62 2.10 -15.52
C CYS A 481 7.22 2.80 -14.22
N ASN A 482 6.50 3.93 -14.31
CA ASN A 482 6.12 4.74 -13.15
C ASN A 482 5.28 3.95 -12.11
N PRO A 483 4.20 3.22 -12.47
CA PRO A 483 3.49 2.36 -11.51
C PRO A 483 4.35 1.30 -10.82
N TYR A 484 5.40 0.80 -11.48
CA TYR A 484 6.30 -0.18 -10.88
C TYR A 484 7.44 0.49 -10.10
N ASN A 485 7.68 1.79 -10.28
CA ASN A 485 8.91 2.49 -9.88
C ASN A 485 10.17 1.76 -10.38
N ALA A 486 10.14 1.27 -11.62
CA ALA A 486 11.24 0.55 -12.26
C ALA A 486 12.09 1.50 -13.13
N ASP A 487 13.39 1.23 -13.24
CA ASP A 487 14.36 2.07 -13.95
C ASP A 487 15.40 1.28 -14.80
N PHE A 488 15.18 -0.02 -15.01
CA PHE A 488 15.98 -0.89 -15.89
C PHE A 488 17.49 -0.96 -15.56
N ASP A 489 17.86 -0.90 -14.28
CA ASP A 489 19.25 -0.94 -13.78
C ASP A 489 19.76 -2.36 -13.46
N GLY A 490 19.01 -3.41 -13.83
CA GLY A 490 19.23 -4.79 -13.42
C GLY A 490 18.10 -5.36 -12.56
N ASP A 491 17.08 -4.57 -12.30
CA ASP A 491 15.83 -4.97 -11.66
C ASP A 491 15.21 -6.25 -12.26
N GLU A 492 14.63 -7.06 -11.39
CA GLU A 492 13.89 -8.27 -11.74
C GLU A 492 12.43 -8.13 -11.33
N MET A 493 11.52 -8.63 -12.17
CA MET A 493 10.09 -8.63 -11.87
C MET A 493 9.50 -10.03 -11.96
N ASN A 494 8.41 -10.24 -11.22
CA ASN A 494 7.72 -11.52 -11.16
C ASN A 494 6.55 -11.54 -12.15
N LEU A 495 6.35 -12.70 -12.75
CA LEU A 495 5.24 -13.01 -13.64
C LEU A 495 4.44 -14.17 -13.05
N HIS A 496 3.11 -14.06 -13.05
CA HIS A 496 2.19 -15.10 -12.59
C HIS A 496 1.16 -15.37 -13.68
N VAL A 497 0.91 -16.65 -13.99
CA VAL A 497 -0.07 -17.05 -15.02
C VAL A 497 -1.36 -17.54 -14.34
N PRO A 498 -2.49 -16.81 -14.46
CA PRO A 498 -3.80 -17.28 -13.99
C PRO A 498 -4.16 -18.62 -14.65
N GLN A 499 -4.60 -19.59 -13.84
CA GLN A 499 -4.86 -20.97 -14.30
C GLN A 499 -6.36 -21.25 -14.59
N THR A 500 -7.26 -20.33 -14.22
CA THR A 500 -8.71 -20.48 -14.44
C THR A 500 -9.25 -19.34 -15.31
N GLU A 501 -10.33 -19.60 -16.05
CA GLU A 501 -10.98 -18.60 -16.91
C GLU A 501 -11.59 -17.44 -16.12
N GLU A 502 -12.14 -17.71 -14.93
CA GLU A 502 -12.66 -16.69 -14.02
C GLU A 502 -11.54 -15.71 -13.59
N ALA A 503 -10.42 -16.24 -13.08
CA ALA A 503 -9.29 -15.42 -12.66
C ALA A 503 -8.66 -14.67 -13.85
N ARG A 504 -8.66 -15.26 -15.04
CA ARG A 504 -8.18 -14.62 -16.27
C ARG A 504 -9.04 -13.41 -16.64
N THR A 505 -10.36 -13.56 -16.52
CA THR A 505 -11.33 -12.51 -16.81
C THR A 505 -11.25 -11.36 -15.80
N GLU A 506 -11.18 -11.68 -14.49
CA GLU A 506 -10.97 -10.68 -13.45
C GLU A 506 -9.66 -9.91 -13.63
N ALA A 507 -8.57 -10.61 -13.93
CA ALA A 507 -7.27 -9.99 -14.18
C ALA A 507 -7.32 -9.01 -15.35
N LEU A 508 -7.96 -9.39 -16.47
CA LEU A 508 -8.07 -8.52 -17.65
C LEU A 508 -8.97 -7.31 -17.39
N MET A 509 -10.14 -7.52 -16.79
CA MET A 509 -11.15 -6.46 -16.62
C MET A 509 -10.83 -5.50 -15.47
N LEU A 510 -10.31 -5.99 -14.35
CA LEU A 510 -10.06 -5.16 -13.16
C LEU A 510 -8.59 -4.72 -13.06
N MET A 511 -7.66 -5.62 -13.39
CA MET A 511 -6.22 -5.37 -13.20
C MET A 511 -5.48 -4.98 -14.47
N GLY A 512 -6.17 -4.91 -15.63
CA GLY A 512 -5.57 -4.53 -16.90
C GLY A 512 -4.95 -3.13 -16.87
N VAL A 513 -3.83 -2.94 -17.56
CA VAL A 513 -3.14 -1.63 -17.64
C VAL A 513 -4.05 -0.53 -18.21
N GLN A 514 -4.87 -0.86 -19.22
CA GLN A 514 -5.84 0.08 -19.80
C GLN A 514 -6.82 0.64 -18.76
N ASN A 515 -7.26 -0.18 -17.81
CA ASN A 515 -8.24 0.24 -16.81
C ASN A 515 -7.57 0.91 -15.60
N ASN A 516 -6.25 0.79 -15.46
CA ASN A 516 -5.45 1.33 -14.36
C ASN A 516 -4.43 2.37 -14.84
N LEU A 517 -4.83 3.27 -15.75
CA LEU A 517 -3.99 4.39 -16.17
C LEU A 517 -3.89 5.48 -15.08
N CYS A 518 -4.96 5.64 -14.29
CA CYS A 518 -5.06 6.65 -13.22
C CYS A 518 -4.81 6.04 -11.84
N THR A 519 -4.19 6.81 -10.95
CA THR A 519 -3.99 6.41 -9.55
C THR A 519 -5.27 6.57 -8.73
N PRO A 520 -5.59 5.61 -7.84
CA PRO A 520 -6.78 5.70 -7.00
C PRO A 520 -6.69 6.74 -5.88
N LYS A 521 -5.50 7.31 -5.65
CA LYS A 521 -5.28 8.33 -4.62
C LYS A 521 -5.98 9.66 -4.95
N ASN A 522 -5.85 10.12 -6.19
CA ASN A 522 -6.31 11.45 -6.61
C ASN A 522 -6.88 11.50 -8.02
N GLY A 523 -6.90 10.38 -8.77
CA GLY A 523 -7.38 10.34 -10.16
C GLY A 523 -6.43 10.95 -11.18
N GLU A 524 -5.17 11.21 -10.81
CA GLU A 524 -4.14 11.64 -11.77
C GLU A 524 -3.63 10.47 -12.61
N ILE A 525 -3.19 10.77 -13.82
CA ILE A 525 -2.59 9.74 -14.68
C ILE A 525 -1.19 9.37 -14.17
N LEU A 526 -0.94 8.07 -14.01
CA LEU A 526 0.35 7.54 -13.57
C LEU A 526 1.11 6.86 -14.72
N VAL A 527 0.40 6.10 -15.55
CA VAL A 527 0.93 5.54 -16.81
C VAL A 527 0.93 6.65 -17.85
N ALA A 528 2.10 7.17 -18.17
CA ALA A 528 2.25 8.36 -19.00
C ALA A 528 3.64 8.38 -19.65
N SER A 529 3.87 9.31 -20.57
CA SER A 529 5.15 9.45 -21.24
C SER A 529 6.27 9.81 -20.25
N THR A 530 7.41 9.15 -20.40
CA THR A 530 8.58 9.29 -19.54
C THR A 530 9.78 9.81 -20.33
N GLN A 531 10.67 10.54 -19.63
CA GLN A 531 12.01 10.93 -20.05
C GLN A 531 12.13 11.29 -21.56
N ASP A 532 12.69 10.41 -22.38
CA ASP A 532 13.01 10.65 -23.79
C ASP A 532 11.77 10.92 -24.65
N PHE A 533 10.61 10.33 -24.31
CA PHE A 533 9.35 10.62 -25.01
C PHE A 533 8.93 12.08 -24.81
N LEU A 534 9.17 12.64 -23.62
CA LEU A 534 8.90 14.05 -23.34
C LEU A 534 9.89 14.97 -24.06
N THR A 535 11.17 14.62 -24.07
CA THR A 535 12.21 15.38 -24.79
C THR A 535 11.92 15.41 -26.30
N SER A 536 11.60 14.25 -26.88
CA SER A 536 11.23 14.13 -28.29
C SER A 536 10.01 14.98 -28.63
N SER A 537 8.93 14.87 -27.86
CA SER A 537 7.72 15.67 -28.02
C SER A 537 8.01 17.18 -28.01
N PHE A 538 8.81 17.62 -27.04
CA PHE A 538 9.16 19.02 -26.87
C PHE A 538 10.00 19.56 -28.03
N LEU A 539 10.98 18.78 -28.50
CA LEU A 539 11.81 19.16 -29.64
C LEU A 539 10.96 19.28 -30.91
N ILE A 540 10.08 18.32 -31.20
CA ILE A 540 9.26 18.32 -32.42
C ILE A 540 8.26 19.47 -32.45
N THR A 541 7.61 19.76 -31.33
CA THR A 541 6.56 20.80 -31.26
C THR A 541 7.08 22.23 -31.22
N ARG A 542 8.40 22.42 -31.29
CA ARG A 542 9.04 23.72 -31.42
C ARG A 542 8.59 24.45 -32.71
N LYS A 543 8.48 25.78 -32.63
CA LYS A 543 8.06 26.63 -33.77
C LYS A 543 9.02 26.59 -34.96
N ASP A 544 10.30 26.35 -34.73
CA ASP A 544 11.36 26.46 -35.74
C ASP A 544 11.47 25.20 -36.63
N ASN A 545 10.73 24.13 -36.33
CA ASN A 545 10.82 22.86 -37.04
C ASN A 545 9.82 22.79 -38.19
N PHE A 546 10.36 22.72 -39.40
CA PHE A 546 9.63 22.54 -40.64
C PHE A 546 10.09 21.28 -41.37
N TYR A 547 9.14 20.55 -41.94
CA TYR A 547 9.37 19.29 -42.64
C TYR A 547 8.80 19.37 -44.05
N ASP A 548 9.55 18.88 -45.03
CA ASP A 548 9.05 18.67 -46.38
C ASP A 548 8.10 17.45 -46.42
N ARG A 549 7.46 17.24 -47.57
CA ARG A 549 6.49 16.15 -47.73
C ARG A 549 7.13 14.77 -47.51
N SER A 550 8.33 14.54 -48.03
CA SER A 550 9.06 13.27 -47.92
C SER A 550 9.39 12.94 -46.47
N TYR A 551 9.95 13.89 -45.73
CA TYR A 551 10.31 13.67 -44.35
C TYR A 551 9.07 13.60 -43.45
N PHE A 552 8.06 14.45 -43.68
CA PHE A 552 6.81 14.40 -42.92
C PHE A 552 6.11 13.04 -43.07
N THR A 553 6.02 12.51 -44.29
CA THR A 553 5.42 11.19 -44.54
C THR A 553 6.22 10.05 -43.91
N LEU A 554 7.56 10.13 -43.93
CA LEU A 554 8.42 9.22 -43.19
C LEU A 554 8.13 9.24 -41.68
N LEU A 555 8.01 10.43 -41.08
CA LEU A 555 7.68 10.56 -39.66
C LEU A 555 6.29 10.01 -39.34
N CYS A 556 5.29 10.25 -40.20
CA CYS A 556 3.96 9.66 -40.09
C CYS A 556 4.01 8.11 -40.09
N SER A 557 4.88 7.51 -40.91
CA SER A 557 5.03 6.05 -40.97
C SER A 557 5.49 5.43 -39.64
N TYR A 558 6.25 6.17 -38.83
CA TYR A 558 6.75 5.71 -37.53
C TYR A 558 5.64 5.59 -36.46
N LEU A 559 4.52 6.31 -36.61
CA LEU A 559 3.41 6.28 -35.64
C LEU A 559 2.77 4.88 -35.53
N GLY A 560 2.57 4.22 -36.66
CA GLY A 560 1.82 2.97 -36.79
C GLY A 560 2.55 1.83 -37.48
N ASP A 561 3.88 1.89 -37.58
CA ASP A 561 4.71 0.96 -38.37
C ASP A 561 4.21 0.81 -39.83
N ALA A 562 3.77 1.92 -40.43
CA ALA A 562 3.13 2.00 -41.75
C ALA A 562 1.85 1.16 -41.94
N MET A 563 1.21 0.70 -40.86
CA MET A 563 -0.03 -0.07 -40.92
C MET A 563 -1.31 0.79 -40.81
N GLU A 564 -1.21 2.00 -40.28
CA GLU A 564 -2.36 2.92 -40.15
C GLU A 564 -2.51 3.77 -41.42
N ASN A 565 -3.76 3.93 -41.89
CA ASN A 565 -4.06 4.91 -42.95
C ASN A 565 -4.06 6.33 -42.36
N ILE A 566 -3.37 7.25 -43.02
CA ILE A 566 -3.11 8.61 -42.55
C ILE A 566 -3.59 9.63 -43.58
N ASP A 567 -4.46 10.54 -43.14
CA ASP A 567 -4.89 11.69 -43.93
C ASP A 567 -3.90 12.82 -43.72
N LEU A 568 -3.14 13.16 -44.78
CA LEU A 568 -2.15 14.23 -44.70
C LEU A 568 -2.85 15.61 -44.58
N PRO A 569 -2.53 16.42 -43.56
CA PRO A 569 -3.09 17.76 -43.43
C PRO A 569 -2.53 18.70 -44.50
N THR A 570 -3.23 19.79 -44.79
CA THR A 570 -2.72 20.88 -45.63
C THR A 570 -1.42 21.45 -45.04
N PRO A 571 -0.35 21.66 -45.84
CA PRO A 571 0.90 22.23 -45.32
C PRO A 571 0.67 23.61 -44.71
N ALA A 572 1.40 23.90 -43.63
CA ALA A 572 1.30 25.19 -42.93
C ALA A 572 1.83 26.34 -43.79
N ILE A 573 2.86 26.08 -44.61
CA ILE A 573 3.40 27.00 -45.59
C ILE A 573 3.19 26.38 -46.97
N ILE A 574 2.48 27.08 -47.86
CA ILE A 574 2.20 26.62 -49.23
C ILE A 574 3.21 27.21 -50.23
N LYS A 575 3.62 28.46 -50.03
CA LYS A 575 4.62 29.17 -50.83
C LYS A 575 5.66 29.80 -49.92
N PRO A 576 6.97 29.76 -50.24
CA PRO A 576 7.57 29.29 -51.50
C PRO A 576 7.65 27.76 -51.66
N LEU A 577 7.70 27.01 -50.55
CA LEU A 577 7.75 25.54 -50.52
C LEU A 577 6.64 24.99 -49.61
N GLU A 578 6.16 23.78 -49.93
CA GLU A 578 5.23 23.05 -49.08
C GLU A 578 5.93 22.52 -47.83
N LEU A 579 5.69 23.17 -46.68
CA LEU A 579 6.28 22.80 -45.41
C LEU A 579 5.21 22.56 -44.34
N TRP A 580 5.39 21.47 -43.60
CA TRP A 580 4.59 21.09 -42.45
C TRP A 580 5.33 21.43 -41.16
N THR A 581 4.58 21.80 -40.12
CA THR A 581 5.15 22.02 -38.79
C THR A 581 5.12 20.74 -37.96
N GLY A 582 5.99 20.63 -36.95
CA GLY A 582 5.92 19.52 -36.00
C GLY A 582 4.64 19.49 -35.15
N LYS A 583 3.91 20.61 -35.03
CA LYS A 583 2.59 20.66 -34.39
C LYS A 583 1.51 19.94 -35.21
N GLN A 584 1.57 20.04 -36.54
CA GLN A 584 0.69 19.28 -37.44
C GLN A 584 0.95 17.78 -37.32
N LEU A 585 2.21 17.36 -37.16
CA LEU A 585 2.54 15.96 -36.92
C LEU A 585 1.93 15.43 -35.62
N PHE A 586 1.95 16.22 -34.55
CA PHE A 586 1.27 15.89 -33.30
C PHE A 586 -0.26 15.82 -33.44
N SER A 587 -0.84 16.62 -34.33
CA SER A 587 -2.28 16.56 -34.64
C SER A 587 -2.64 15.24 -35.32
N VAL A 588 -1.81 14.79 -36.27
CA VAL A 588 -1.92 13.47 -36.92
C VAL A 588 -1.74 12.33 -35.91
N LEU A 589 -0.83 12.47 -34.94
CA LEU A 589 -0.63 11.48 -33.87
C LEU A 589 -1.91 11.24 -33.06
N VAL A 590 -2.63 12.31 -32.70
CA VAL A 590 -3.90 12.23 -31.97
C VAL A 590 -5.01 11.68 -32.87
N ARG A 591 -5.13 12.23 -34.09
CA ARG A 591 -6.16 11.86 -35.05
C ARG A 591 -5.52 11.59 -36.43
N PRO A 592 -5.20 10.32 -36.75
CA PRO A 592 -4.50 10.00 -37.99
C PRO A 592 -5.39 10.07 -39.23
N ASN A 593 -6.70 9.81 -39.08
CA ASN A 593 -7.64 9.83 -40.20
C ASN A 593 -9.02 10.36 -39.79
N ALA A 594 -9.83 10.72 -40.79
CA ALA A 594 -11.17 11.25 -40.61
C ALA A 594 -12.11 10.27 -39.89
N CYS A 595 -11.92 8.96 -40.09
CA CYS A 595 -12.66 7.88 -39.43
C CYS A 595 -12.44 7.85 -37.91
N THR A 596 -11.29 8.33 -37.43
CA THR A 596 -10.99 8.41 -36.00
C THR A 596 -11.83 9.52 -35.37
N LYS A 597 -12.84 9.14 -34.58
CA LYS A 597 -13.78 10.05 -33.91
C LYS A 597 -13.24 10.62 -32.58
N VAL A 598 -11.98 11.03 -32.56
CA VAL A 598 -11.35 11.68 -31.40
C VAL A 598 -11.23 13.17 -31.71
N TYR A 599 -12.00 14.00 -31.01
CA TYR A 599 -11.99 15.47 -31.09
C TYR A 599 -11.55 16.05 -29.74
N LEU A 600 -10.24 16.10 -29.55
CA LEU A 600 -9.61 16.54 -28.32
C LEU A 600 -9.63 18.08 -28.24
N ASN A 601 -10.09 18.60 -27.10
CA ASN A 601 -10.04 20.02 -26.78
C ASN A 601 -9.40 20.18 -25.39
N LEU A 602 -8.30 20.93 -25.32
CA LEU A 602 -7.60 21.16 -24.05
C LEU A 602 -6.81 22.47 -24.04
N THR A 603 -6.69 23.05 -22.86
CA THR A 603 -5.86 24.21 -22.54
C THR A 603 -4.95 23.86 -21.37
N VAL A 604 -3.63 23.96 -21.56
CA VAL A 604 -2.65 23.65 -20.50
C VAL A 604 -1.52 24.68 -20.48
N GLU A 605 -1.28 25.25 -19.31
CA GLU A 605 -0.10 26.08 -19.05
C GLU A 605 1.12 25.19 -18.80
N GLU A 606 2.08 25.15 -19.72
CA GLU A 606 3.31 24.35 -19.55
C GLU A 606 4.28 24.93 -18.52
N LYS A 607 5.40 24.24 -18.25
CA LYS A 607 6.42 24.74 -17.32
C LYS A 607 7.11 26.02 -17.80
N ILE A 608 7.33 26.15 -19.10
CA ILE A 608 7.99 27.31 -19.73
C ILE A 608 7.08 28.53 -19.86
N TYR A 609 5.81 28.42 -19.45
CA TYR A 609 4.83 29.47 -19.55
C TYR A 609 5.23 30.67 -18.67
N MET A 610 5.45 31.82 -19.30
CA MET A 610 5.74 33.06 -18.60
C MET A 610 4.43 33.82 -18.34
N LYS A 611 3.99 33.85 -17.08
CA LYS A 611 2.96 34.77 -16.62
C LYS A 611 3.61 36.14 -16.44
N ARG A 612 3.41 37.08 -17.38
CA ARG A 612 3.88 38.45 -17.22
C ARG A 612 3.03 39.11 -16.11
N ARG A 613 3.56 39.15 -14.88
CA ARG A 613 3.04 40.00 -13.81
C ARG A 613 3.79 41.32 -13.89
N GLU A 614 3.29 42.29 -14.66
CA GLU A 614 3.92 43.61 -14.63
C GLU A 614 3.33 44.49 -13.53
N ARG A 615 4.26 45.02 -12.74
CA ARG A 615 4.13 46.08 -11.74
C ARG A 615 4.04 47.47 -12.39
N ASP A 616 3.50 47.59 -13.60
CA ASP A 616 3.29 48.90 -14.21
C ASP A 616 1.83 49.32 -14.02
N LYS A 617 1.63 50.24 -13.06
CA LYS A 617 0.33 50.79 -12.68
C LYS A 617 -0.41 51.49 -13.82
N ASN A 618 0.20 51.68 -15.00
CA ASN A 618 -0.34 52.52 -16.08
C ASN A 618 -0.45 51.83 -17.46
N ALA A 619 -0.25 50.52 -17.59
CA ALA A 619 -0.46 49.83 -18.87
C ALA A 619 -1.18 48.48 -18.66
N VAL A 620 -2.50 48.48 -18.89
CA VAL A 620 -3.30 47.24 -19.00
C VAL A 620 -2.98 46.59 -20.34
N SER A 621 -1.89 45.83 -20.41
CA SER A 621 -1.68 44.88 -21.51
C SER A 621 -1.87 43.46 -20.96
N VAL A 622 -3.12 43.01 -21.00
CA VAL A 622 -3.42 41.57 -20.84
C VAL A 622 -2.87 40.89 -22.09
N LEU A 623 -1.67 40.32 -21.99
CA LEU A 623 -1.25 39.34 -22.99
C LEU A 623 -2.29 38.20 -22.96
N GLU A 624 -3.02 38.04 -24.06
CA GLU A 624 -3.92 36.91 -24.27
C GLU A 624 -3.18 35.59 -23.96
N GLU A 625 -3.85 34.66 -23.28
CA GLU A 625 -3.23 33.46 -22.69
C GLU A 625 -2.39 32.65 -23.70
N THR A 626 -2.77 32.67 -24.98
CA THR A 626 -2.14 31.96 -26.10
C THR A 626 -0.90 32.66 -26.67
N MET A 627 -0.70 33.96 -26.44
CA MET A 627 0.38 34.78 -27.01
C MET A 627 1.65 34.81 -26.15
N CYS A 628 2.00 33.67 -25.55
CA CYS A 628 3.21 33.55 -24.73
C CYS A 628 4.50 33.62 -25.58
N PRO A 629 5.50 34.46 -25.23
CA PRO A 629 6.76 34.56 -25.97
C PRO A 629 7.50 33.23 -26.12
N ASN A 630 7.48 32.40 -25.07
CA ASN A 630 8.17 31.10 -25.05
C ASN A 630 7.33 29.96 -25.68
N ASP A 631 6.15 30.24 -26.22
CA ASP A 631 5.22 29.22 -26.72
C ASP A 631 4.85 28.21 -25.61
N GLY A 632 4.57 28.71 -24.40
CA GLY A 632 4.29 27.89 -23.21
C GLY A 632 2.82 27.59 -22.94
N TYR A 633 1.89 28.02 -23.79
CA TYR A 633 0.46 27.78 -23.62
C TYR A 633 -0.02 26.78 -24.67
N VAL A 634 -0.31 25.56 -24.23
CA VAL A 634 -0.74 24.46 -25.10
C VAL A 634 -2.23 24.55 -25.33
N TYR A 635 -2.62 24.69 -26.60
CA TYR A 635 -4.01 24.82 -27.01
C TYR A 635 -4.35 23.80 -28.11
N PHE A 636 -5.17 22.80 -27.76
CA PHE A 636 -5.78 21.90 -28.74
C PHE A 636 -7.22 22.28 -29.00
N ARG A 637 -7.59 22.32 -30.28
CA ARG A 637 -8.97 22.48 -30.73
C ARG A 637 -9.27 21.41 -31.78
N ASN A 638 -10.29 20.60 -31.57
CA ASN A 638 -10.69 19.52 -32.49
C ASN A 638 -9.53 18.57 -32.89
N SER A 639 -8.67 18.22 -31.93
CA SER A 639 -7.46 17.40 -32.12
C SER A 639 -6.32 18.05 -32.91
N GLU A 640 -6.41 19.35 -33.20
CA GLU A 640 -5.35 20.12 -33.82
C GLU A 640 -4.58 20.92 -32.76
N LEU A 641 -3.24 20.81 -32.77
CA LEU A 641 -2.36 21.57 -31.88
C LEU A 641 -2.07 22.94 -32.51
N LEU A 642 -2.69 23.99 -31.97
CA LEU A 642 -2.59 25.35 -32.52
C LEU A 642 -1.40 26.11 -31.94
N SER A 643 -1.20 26.05 -30.62
CA SER A 643 -0.10 26.72 -29.92
C SER A 643 0.49 25.84 -28.83
N GLY A 644 1.73 26.14 -28.43
CA GLY A 644 2.39 25.50 -27.29
C GLY A 644 3.39 24.41 -27.67
N GLN A 645 4.47 24.34 -26.89
CA GLN A 645 5.40 23.21 -26.89
C GLN A 645 4.94 22.16 -25.88
N VAL A 646 4.87 20.90 -26.32
CA VAL A 646 4.25 19.83 -25.55
C VAL A 646 5.29 19.16 -24.64
N GLY A 647 5.13 19.33 -23.33
CA GLY A 647 6.05 18.82 -22.30
C GLY A 647 5.36 17.98 -21.22
N LYS A 648 5.97 17.94 -20.03
CA LYS A 648 5.52 17.10 -18.91
C LYS A 648 4.11 17.42 -18.42
N LYS A 649 3.66 18.68 -18.39
CA LYS A 649 2.30 18.95 -17.87
C LYS A 649 1.22 18.45 -18.82
N THR A 650 1.51 18.39 -20.11
CA THR A 650 0.59 17.90 -21.14
C THR A 650 0.60 16.37 -21.27
N LEU A 651 1.79 15.75 -21.34
CA LEU A 651 1.94 14.30 -21.62
C LEU A 651 2.43 13.47 -20.43
N GLY A 652 2.94 14.12 -19.39
CA GLY A 652 3.55 13.45 -18.25
C GLY A 652 2.56 13.04 -17.18
N ASN A 653 3.12 12.45 -16.13
CA ASN A 653 2.36 12.01 -14.95
C ASN A 653 2.04 13.16 -13.99
N GLY A 654 0.95 12.97 -13.21
CA GLY A 654 0.62 13.85 -12.09
C GLY A 654 -0.15 15.13 -12.46
N ASN A 655 -0.74 15.19 -13.66
CA ASN A 655 -1.66 16.27 -14.02
C ASN A 655 -3.04 15.72 -14.43
N LYS A 656 -4.08 16.39 -13.96
CA LYS A 656 -5.49 16.11 -14.31
C LYS A 656 -5.91 16.76 -15.61
N ASP A 657 -5.31 17.89 -15.98
CA ASP A 657 -5.66 18.65 -17.17
C ASP A 657 -4.84 18.21 -18.41
N GLY A 658 -3.99 17.18 -18.27
CA GLY A 658 -3.13 16.67 -19.34
C GLY A 658 -3.89 16.03 -20.49
N MET A 659 -3.21 15.83 -21.62
CA MET A 659 -3.79 15.25 -22.83
C MET A 659 -4.34 13.84 -22.58
N PHE A 660 -3.56 12.97 -21.94
CA PHE A 660 -3.98 11.59 -21.73
C PHE A 660 -5.14 11.47 -20.74
N SER A 661 -5.21 12.30 -19.70
CA SER A 661 -6.35 12.29 -18.77
C SER A 661 -7.64 12.72 -19.47
N VAL A 662 -7.57 13.74 -20.33
CA VAL A 662 -8.71 14.18 -21.14
C VAL A 662 -9.16 13.09 -22.11
N LEU A 663 -8.23 12.41 -22.77
CA LEU A 663 -8.54 11.28 -23.65
C LEU A 663 -9.24 10.13 -22.91
N VAL A 664 -8.77 9.77 -21.72
CA VAL A 664 -9.40 8.74 -20.87
C VAL A 664 -10.84 9.13 -20.51
N ARG A 665 -11.04 10.39 -20.10
CA ARG A 665 -12.35 10.93 -19.67
C ARG A 665 -13.36 11.00 -20.81
N ASP A 666 -12.89 11.34 -22.01
CA ASP A 666 -13.77 11.71 -23.12
C ASP A 666 -14.00 10.59 -24.13
N TYR A 667 -13.01 9.73 -24.34
CA TYR A 667 -12.95 8.74 -25.42
C TYR A 667 -12.49 7.35 -24.96
N ASN A 668 -12.54 7.09 -23.65
CA ASN A 668 -12.12 5.86 -22.97
C ASN A 668 -10.60 5.62 -22.94
N SER A 669 -10.21 4.66 -22.11
CA SER A 669 -8.81 4.22 -21.93
C SER A 669 -8.14 3.73 -23.21
N HIS A 670 -8.90 3.15 -24.15
CA HIS A 670 -8.36 2.66 -25.41
C HIS A 670 -7.78 3.78 -26.27
N ALA A 671 -8.46 4.94 -26.36
CA ALA A 671 -7.97 6.07 -27.14
C ALA A 671 -6.65 6.63 -26.56
N ALA A 672 -6.58 6.77 -25.23
CA ALA A 672 -5.35 7.19 -24.55
C ALA A 672 -4.20 6.19 -24.76
N ALA A 673 -4.47 4.89 -24.60
CA ALA A 673 -3.48 3.83 -24.80
C ALA A 673 -2.93 3.81 -26.24
N SER A 674 -3.81 3.95 -27.24
CA SER A 674 -3.41 4.01 -28.65
C SER A 674 -2.50 5.21 -28.93
N CYS A 675 -2.86 6.38 -28.39
CA CYS A 675 -2.07 7.60 -28.52
C CYS A 675 -0.68 7.45 -27.87
N MET A 676 -0.60 6.87 -26.66
CA MET A 676 0.67 6.57 -25.99
C MET A 676 1.56 5.62 -26.83
N ASN A 677 0.96 4.58 -27.41
CA ASN A 677 1.71 3.62 -28.24
C ASN A 677 2.31 4.28 -29.49
N ARG A 678 1.52 5.13 -30.19
CA ARG A 678 2.01 5.88 -31.35
C ARG A 678 3.17 6.80 -30.97
N LEU A 679 3.02 7.51 -29.86
CA LEU A 679 4.05 8.41 -29.35
C LEU A 679 5.34 7.67 -28.98
N ALA A 680 5.26 6.53 -28.28
CA ALA A 680 6.43 5.75 -27.90
C ALA A 680 7.23 5.29 -29.12
N LYS A 681 6.55 4.70 -30.11
CA LYS A 681 7.15 4.23 -31.37
C LYS A 681 7.78 5.36 -32.19
N PHE A 682 7.08 6.48 -32.26
CA PHE A 682 7.54 7.66 -32.98
C PHE A 682 8.76 8.28 -32.31
N SER A 683 8.69 8.55 -31.01
CA SER A 683 9.76 9.19 -30.26
C SER A 683 11.04 8.37 -30.28
N ALA A 684 10.95 7.04 -30.12
CA ALA A 684 12.11 6.15 -30.15
C ALA A 684 12.91 6.24 -31.47
N ARG A 685 12.22 6.35 -32.61
CA ARG A 685 12.86 6.47 -33.94
C ARG A 685 13.30 7.90 -34.25
N PHE A 686 12.46 8.88 -33.91
CA PHE A 686 12.76 10.28 -34.16
C PHE A 686 14.02 10.73 -33.43
N ILE A 687 14.14 10.46 -32.13
CA ILE A 687 15.26 10.97 -31.33
C ILE A 687 16.59 10.33 -31.77
N GLY A 688 16.57 9.06 -32.18
CA GLY A 688 17.74 8.36 -32.72
C GLY A 688 18.24 8.96 -34.03
N ASN A 689 17.33 9.42 -34.90
CA ASN A 689 17.70 10.05 -36.18
C ASN A 689 18.03 11.54 -36.03
N HIS A 690 17.32 12.26 -35.15
CA HIS A 690 17.56 13.68 -34.90
C HIS A 690 18.89 13.93 -34.20
N GLY A 691 19.27 13.04 -33.27
CA GLY A 691 20.41 13.21 -32.39
C GLY A 691 20.08 14.17 -31.23
N PHE A 692 20.32 13.72 -30.01
CA PHE A 692 20.24 14.53 -28.80
C PHE A 692 21.31 14.04 -27.84
N SER A 693 22.27 14.91 -27.48
CA SER A 693 23.42 14.55 -26.67
C SER A 693 23.72 15.64 -25.66
N ILE A 694 24.29 15.25 -24.53
CA ILE A 694 24.83 16.16 -23.52
C ILE A 694 26.36 16.10 -23.57
N GLY A 695 27.00 17.25 -23.66
CA GLY A 695 28.45 17.39 -23.66
C GLY A 695 28.99 18.00 -22.36
N VAL A 696 30.31 18.11 -22.27
CA VAL A 696 30.97 18.88 -21.20
C VAL A 696 30.75 20.39 -21.42
N ASP A 697 30.69 20.84 -22.67
CA ASP A 697 30.47 22.24 -23.04
C ASP A 697 29.12 22.78 -22.55
N ASP A 698 28.10 21.91 -22.47
CA ASP A 698 26.75 22.24 -21.97
C ASP A 698 26.75 22.64 -20.48
N VAL A 699 27.76 22.20 -19.73
CA VAL A 699 27.91 22.44 -18.29
C VAL A 699 29.08 23.37 -17.97
N GLN A 700 29.84 23.81 -18.98
CA GLN A 700 30.94 24.74 -18.81
C GLN A 700 30.40 26.16 -18.56
N PRO A 701 30.75 26.81 -17.44
CA PRO A 701 30.34 28.19 -17.19
C PRO A 701 31.12 29.16 -18.07
N GLY A 702 30.41 30.03 -18.80
CA GLY A 702 31.03 31.13 -19.55
C GLY A 702 31.73 32.15 -18.64
N GLU A 703 32.66 32.93 -19.19
CA GLU A 703 33.46 33.89 -18.41
C GLU A 703 32.63 34.94 -17.67
N SER A 704 31.60 35.48 -18.33
CA SER A 704 30.67 36.44 -17.71
C SER A 704 29.97 35.85 -16.48
N LEU A 705 29.56 34.57 -16.57
CA LEU A 705 28.93 33.85 -15.46
C LEU A 705 29.93 33.60 -14.33
N ASN A 706 31.18 33.26 -14.63
CA ASN A 706 32.23 33.07 -13.61
C ASN A 706 32.56 34.35 -12.85
N GLN A 707 32.71 35.48 -13.56
CA GLN A 707 32.96 36.78 -12.92
C GLN A 707 31.80 37.18 -12.00
N LYS A 708 30.56 37.01 -12.48
CA LYS A 708 29.36 37.36 -11.72
C LYS A 708 29.10 36.40 -10.56
N LYS A 709 29.39 35.11 -10.73
CA LYS A 709 29.41 34.10 -9.66
C LYS A 709 30.36 34.55 -8.55
N LYS A 710 31.61 34.84 -8.88
CA LYS A 710 32.64 35.24 -7.90
C LYS A 710 32.19 36.48 -7.12
N LYS A 711 31.73 37.52 -7.82
CA LYS A 711 31.19 38.74 -7.20
C LYS A 711 30.03 38.45 -6.24
N THR A 712 29.09 37.59 -6.64
CA THR A 712 27.91 37.26 -5.83
C THR A 712 28.29 36.47 -4.57
N ILE A 713 29.20 35.51 -4.69
CA ILE A 713 29.68 34.70 -3.56
C ILE A 713 30.50 35.55 -2.59
N ASP A 714 31.40 36.39 -3.08
CA ASP A 714 32.25 37.26 -2.25
C ASP A 714 31.41 38.27 -1.46
N GLN A 715 30.37 38.84 -2.08
CA GLN A 715 29.38 39.69 -1.40
C GLN A 715 28.66 38.93 -0.29
N GLY A 716 28.13 37.74 -0.59
CA GLY A 716 27.46 36.90 0.39
C GLY A 716 28.36 36.45 1.55
N TYR A 717 29.63 36.19 1.29
CA TYR A 717 30.62 35.86 2.33
C TYR A 717 30.92 37.05 3.22
N THR A 718 31.03 38.25 2.64
CA THR A 718 31.21 39.50 3.39
C THR A 718 30.02 39.74 4.32
N GLU A 719 28.79 39.63 3.80
CA GLU A 719 27.56 39.74 4.60
C GLU A 719 27.51 38.73 5.76
N CYS A 720 27.91 37.47 5.51
CA CYS A 720 27.98 36.46 6.56
C CYS A 720 29.05 36.78 7.60
N HIS A 721 30.23 37.26 7.20
CA HIS A 721 31.30 37.63 8.12
C HIS A 721 30.92 38.81 8.99
N ASP A 722 30.26 39.83 8.42
CA ASP A 722 29.76 40.99 9.17
C ASP A 722 28.73 40.56 10.21
N LEU A 723 27.79 39.68 9.83
CA LEU A 723 26.84 39.10 10.77
C LEU A 723 27.55 38.32 11.88
N ILE A 724 28.50 37.45 11.54
CA ILE A 724 29.25 36.69 12.55
C ILE A 724 30.00 37.63 13.50
N ALA A 725 30.60 38.71 12.99
CA ALA A 725 31.31 39.71 13.80
C ALA A 725 30.37 40.44 14.76
N VAL A 726 29.19 40.87 14.30
CA VAL A 726 28.18 41.55 15.12
C VAL A 726 27.70 40.64 16.26
N TYR A 727 27.38 39.39 15.96
CA TYR A 727 26.90 38.43 16.97
C TYR A 727 28.02 37.93 17.90
N SER A 728 29.29 37.92 17.46
CA SER A 728 30.43 37.52 18.30
C SER A 728 30.86 38.64 19.27
N LYS A 729 30.75 39.91 18.87
CA LYS A 729 31.07 41.08 19.71
C LYS A 729 29.93 41.50 20.65
N GLY A 730 28.75 40.88 20.54
CA GLY A 730 27.60 41.21 21.38
C GLY A 730 27.08 42.64 21.19
N ALA A 731 27.25 43.22 19.99
CA ALA A 731 26.94 44.61 19.70
C ALA A 731 25.41 44.91 19.75
N PRO A 732 25.00 46.15 20.08
CA PRO A 732 23.59 46.55 20.24
C PRO A 732 22.71 46.51 18.96
N GLY A 733 23.18 45.92 17.85
CA GLY A 733 22.41 45.69 16.61
C GLY A 733 22.02 44.22 16.36
N ALA A 734 22.31 43.31 17.30
CA ALA A 734 21.99 41.89 17.18
C ALA A 734 20.51 41.60 17.54
N GLU A 735 19.60 41.96 16.65
CA GLU A 735 18.18 41.63 16.81
C GLU A 735 17.97 40.10 16.84
N LEU A 736 17.26 39.63 17.87
CA LEU A 736 16.94 38.22 18.05
C LEU A 736 15.64 37.88 17.31
N HIS A 737 15.63 36.75 16.61
CA HIS A 737 14.36 36.23 16.09
C HIS A 737 13.50 35.75 17.26
N PRO A 738 12.17 36.02 17.26
CA PRO A 738 11.28 35.56 18.31
C PRO A 738 11.37 34.04 18.50
N GLY A 739 11.59 33.59 19.74
CA GLY A 739 11.69 32.17 20.09
C GLY A 739 13.05 31.52 19.82
N CYS A 740 14.06 32.26 19.34
CA CYS A 740 15.41 31.76 19.09
C CYS A 740 16.44 32.37 20.05
N ASN A 741 17.44 31.59 20.44
CA ASN A 741 18.61 32.13 21.13
C ASN A 741 19.56 32.85 20.13
N ARG A 742 20.60 33.55 20.63
CA ARG A 742 21.56 34.30 19.79
C ARG A 742 22.22 33.42 18.73
N ALA A 743 22.65 32.21 19.09
CA ALA A 743 23.30 31.28 18.17
C ALA A 743 22.34 30.76 17.10
N GLN A 744 21.12 30.39 17.48
CA GLN A 744 20.07 29.93 16.56
C GLN A 744 19.65 31.05 15.60
N THR A 745 19.51 32.27 16.09
CA THR A 745 19.21 33.45 15.25
C THR A 745 20.29 33.64 14.19
N LEU A 746 21.56 33.57 14.58
CA LEU A 746 22.69 33.64 13.65
C LEU A 746 22.63 32.51 12.61
N GLU A 747 22.39 31.26 13.03
CA GLU A 747 22.27 30.11 12.12
C GLU A 747 21.13 30.28 11.11
N VAL A 748 19.96 30.78 11.55
CA VAL A 748 18.80 31.01 10.68
C VAL A 748 19.12 32.09 9.64
N ARG A 749 19.67 33.24 10.08
CA ARG A 749 20.02 34.35 9.18
C ARG A 749 21.09 33.97 8.17
N VAL A 750 22.17 33.32 8.62
CA VAL A 750 23.26 32.87 7.72
C VAL A 750 22.74 31.83 6.73
N SER A 751 21.96 30.85 7.19
CA SER A 751 21.40 29.84 6.28
C SER A 751 20.45 30.46 5.24
N ALA A 752 19.67 31.47 5.62
CA ALA A 752 18.80 32.19 4.69
C ALA A 752 19.60 32.92 3.60
N ILE A 753 20.67 33.63 3.97
CA ILE A 753 21.56 34.31 3.01
C ILE A 753 22.18 33.29 2.05
N LEU A 754 22.75 32.20 2.57
CA LEU A 754 23.40 31.18 1.74
C LEU A 754 22.44 30.49 0.76
N ASN A 755 21.17 30.30 1.15
CA ASN A 755 20.14 29.78 0.25
C ASN A 755 19.77 30.79 -0.84
N GLN A 756 19.61 32.08 -0.49
CA GLN A 756 19.35 33.15 -1.45
C GLN A 756 20.50 33.33 -2.45
N LEU A 757 21.75 33.17 -2.01
CA LEU A 757 22.92 33.23 -2.91
C LEU A 757 22.84 32.18 -4.00
N ARG A 758 22.50 30.94 -3.65
CA ARG A 758 22.33 29.86 -4.62
C ARG A 758 21.19 30.17 -5.60
N GLU A 759 20.05 30.66 -5.12
CA GLU A 759 18.90 31.00 -5.96
C GLU A 759 19.26 32.11 -6.97
N LYS A 760 19.85 33.21 -6.51
CA LYS A 760 20.31 34.32 -7.37
C LYS A 760 21.32 33.85 -8.43
N ALA A 761 22.28 33.04 -8.00
CA ALA A 761 23.32 32.53 -8.89
C ALA A 761 22.75 31.53 -9.92
N GLY A 762 21.78 30.71 -9.51
CA GLY A 762 21.06 29.78 -10.38
C GLY A 762 20.16 30.46 -11.41
N GLU A 763 19.38 31.47 -11.01
CA GLU A 763 18.57 32.28 -11.92
C GLU A 763 19.42 32.96 -12.99
N HIS A 764 20.58 33.50 -12.59
CA HIS A 764 21.48 34.12 -13.54
C HIS A 764 22.05 33.13 -14.56
N CYS A 765 22.37 31.91 -14.12
CA CYS A 765 22.80 30.83 -15.01
C CYS A 765 21.71 30.47 -16.02
N MET A 766 20.47 30.27 -15.57
CA MET A 766 19.35 29.92 -16.47
C MET A 766 19.13 30.94 -17.58
N ASN A 767 19.29 32.23 -17.27
CA ASN A 767 19.12 33.31 -18.25
C ASN A 767 20.31 33.45 -19.21
N THR A 768 21.47 32.89 -18.87
CA THR A 768 22.71 33.00 -19.66
C THR A 768 22.92 31.81 -20.59
N LEU A 769 22.40 30.63 -20.21
CA LEU A 769 22.55 29.41 -21.00
C LEU A 769 21.84 29.54 -22.36
N HIS A 770 22.50 29.05 -23.41
CA HIS A 770 21.92 29.03 -24.74
C HIS A 770 20.67 28.14 -24.79
N TRP A 771 19.66 28.52 -25.57
CA TRP A 771 18.39 27.79 -25.66
C TRP A 771 18.52 26.37 -26.21
N ARG A 772 19.59 26.05 -26.96
CA ARG A 772 19.91 24.69 -27.46
C ARG A 772 20.56 23.79 -26.41
N ASN A 773 20.92 24.33 -25.25
CA ASN A 773 21.63 23.58 -24.23
C ASN A 773 20.80 22.37 -23.76
N SER A 774 21.36 21.17 -23.84
CA SER A 774 20.63 19.92 -23.60
C SER A 774 20.04 19.79 -22.19
N PRO A 775 20.76 20.08 -21.09
CA PRO A 775 20.20 20.10 -19.74
C PRO A 775 19.08 21.12 -19.57
N LEU A 776 19.19 22.30 -20.22
CA LEU A 776 18.16 23.32 -20.17
C LEU A 776 16.86 22.80 -20.80
N ILE A 777 16.96 22.18 -21.98
CA ILE A 777 15.82 21.55 -22.68
C ILE A 777 15.19 20.46 -21.79
N MET A 778 16.00 19.57 -21.21
CA MET A 778 15.50 18.49 -20.33
C MET A 778 14.74 19.03 -19.10
N SER A 779 15.26 20.11 -18.50
CA SER A 779 14.62 20.78 -17.36
C SER A 779 13.30 21.46 -17.77
N GLN A 780 13.29 22.16 -18.91
CA GLN A 780 12.14 22.88 -19.45
C GLN A 780 11.00 21.94 -19.86
N CYS A 781 11.30 20.87 -20.62
CA CYS A 781 10.32 19.86 -21.00
C CYS A 781 9.88 19.01 -19.79
N GLY A 782 10.73 18.91 -18.77
CA GLY A 782 10.49 18.16 -17.55
C GLY A 782 10.77 16.67 -17.67
N SER A 783 11.63 16.24 -18.60
CA SER A 783 12.04 14.84 -18.76
C SER A 783 12.83 14.36 -17.54
N LYS A 784 14.00 14.97 -17.29
CA LYS A 784 14.85 14.70 -16.14
C LYS A 784 15.67 15.92 -15.76
N GLY A 785 15.92 16.09 -14.46
CA GLY A 785 16.62 17.25 -13.93
C GLY A 785 15.69 18.41 -13.59
N SER A 786 16.25 19.36 -12.84
CA SER A 786 15.58 20.59 -12.42
C SER A 786 16.53 21.77 -12.60
N PRO A 787 16.03 23.02 -12.52
CA PRO A 787 16.91 24.19 -12.55
C PRO A 787 18.01 24.15 -11.48
N ILE A 788 17.71 23.54 -10.32
CA ILE A 788 18.67 23.37 -9.23
C ILE A 788 19.83 22.45 -9.66
N ASN A 789 19.55 21.33 -10.33
CA ASN A 789 20.60 20.39 -10.75
C ASN A 789 21.60 21.05 -11.71
N ILE A 790 21.10 21.80 -12.69
CA ILE A 790 21.95 22.55 -13.64
C ILE A 790 22.76 23.60 -12.90
N SER A 791 22.14 24.35 -11.98
CA SER A 791 22.85 25.34 -11.15
C SER A 791 23.97 24.71 -10.32
N GLN A 792 23.79 23.48 -9.83
CA GLN A 792 24.82 22.76 -9.06
C GLN A 792 25.98 22.27 -9.93
N MET A 793 25.68 21.86 -11.16
CA MET A 793 26.70 21.42 -12.12
C MET A 793 27.52 22.58 -12.67
N VAL A 794 26.88 23.72 -12.96
CA VAL A 794 27.50 24.87 -13.64
C VAL A 794 28.03 25.91 -12.63
N VAL A 795 27.22 26.32 -11.65
CA VAL A 795 27.48 27.50 -10.81
C VAL A 795 28.06 27.13 -9.45
N CYS A 796 27.27 26.57 -8.54
CA CYS A 796 27.71 26.17 -7.20
C CYS A 796 26.78 25.13 -6.61
N VAL A 797 27.34 24.17 -5.85
CA VAL A 797 26.54 23.12 -5.19
C VAL A 797 25.68 23.69 -4.05
N GLY A 798 26.22 24.66 -3.30
CA GLY A 798 25.54 25.38 -2.22
C GLY A 798 25.72 24.76 -0.83
N GLN A 799 24.92 25.24 0.15
CA GLN A 799 24.99 24.77 1.54
C GLN A 799 24.61 23.30 1.66
N GLN A 800 25.49 22.50 2.30
CA GLN A 800 25.20 21.13 2.70
C GLN A 800 24.62 21.12 4.11
N SER A 801 23.39 20.64 4.26
CA SER A 801 22.70 20.51 5.53
C SER A 801 22.74 19.07 6.03
N VAL A 802 23.00 18.91 7.34
CA VAL A 802 22.97 17.63 8.04
C VAL A 802 21.95 17.70 9.18
N GLY A 803 20.96 16.82 9.21
CA GLY A 803 19.90 16.82 10.23
C GLY A 803 19.07 18.12 10.26
N GLY A 804 18.90 18.78 9.12
CA GLY A 804 18.18 20.06 9.00
C GLY A 804 18.93 21.29 9.54
N ARG A 805 20.23 21.15 9.85
CA ARG A 805 21.12 22.26 10.28
C ARG A 805 22.37 22.29 9.40
N ARG A 806 23.20 23.33 9.52
CA ARG A 806 24.55 23.32 8.93
C ARG A 806 25.43 22.26 9.60
N ALA A 807 26.58 21.94 9.00
CA ALA A 807 27.44 20.87 9.48
C ALA A 807 27.75 21.00 10.99
N PRO A 808 27.44 19.99 11.82
CA PRO A 808 27.71 20.03 13.25
C PRO A 808 29.21 19.93 13.54
N ASP A 809 29.62 20.37 14.72
CA ASP A 809 31.01 20.25 15.16
C ASP A 809 31.32 18.78 15.50
N GLY A 810 32.17 18.16 14.69
CA GLY A 810 32.65 16.79 14.90
C GLY A 810 33.90 16.72 15.78
N PHE A 811 34.56 17.86 16.01
CA PHE A 811 35.70 18.04 16.90
C PHE A 811 35.38 19.11 17.94
N ILE A 812 36.28 19.31 18.91
CA ILE A 812 36.14 20.32 19.97
C ILE A 812 35.94 21.71 19.34
N ASP A 813 34.70 22.21 19.43
CA ASP A 813 34.24 23.51 18.92
C ASP A 813 34.57 23.83 17.45
N ARG A 814 34.72 22.80 16.61
CA ARG A 814 34.92 22.96 15.17
C ARG A 814 34.47 21.74 14.38
N THR A 815 34.21 21.94 13.10
CA THR A 815 33.77 20.88 12.18
C THR A 815 34.90 19.98 11.72
N LEU A 816 36.05 20.57 11.32
CA LEU A 816 37.24 19.87 10.86
C LEU A 816 38.51 20.53 11.43
N PRO A 817 39.63 19.78 11.57
CA PRO A 817 40.90 20.33 12.07
C PRO A 817 41.51 21.42 11.19
N HIS A 818 41.11 21.48 9.91
CA HIS A 818 41.56 22.49 8.94
C HIS A 818 40.98 23.89 9.20
N PHE A 819 39.96 24.01 10.05
CA PHE A 819 39.36 25.28 10.40
C PHE A 819 39.74 25.71 11.84
N PRO A 820 39.82 27.03 12.10
CA PRO A 820 40.01 27.55 13.45
C PRO A 820 38.90 27.11 14.41
N ILE A 821 39.25 27.01 15.69
CA ILE A 821 38.30 26.72 16.77
C ILE A 821 37.25 27.85 16.83
N HIS A 822 35.98 27.48 17.08
CA HIS A 822 34.81 28.37 17.08
C HIS A 822 34.47 29.05 15.75
N SER A 823 35.07 28.62 14.63
CA SER A 823 34.76 29.18 13.31
C SER A 823 33.32 28.86 12.86
N LYS A 824 32.53 29.91 12.61
CA LYS A 824 31.14 29.82 12.11
C LYS A 824 30.99 30.27 10.66
N THR A 825 32.11 30.48 9.98
CA THR A 825 32.17 30.92 8.58
C THR A 825 31.44 29.94 7.65
N PRO A 826 30.92 30.39 6.50
CA PRO A 826 30.21 29.53 5.56
C PRO A 826 31.01 28.28 5.15
N ALA A 827 32.28 28.45 4.78
CA ALA A 827 33.15 27.35 4.36
C ALA A 827 33.42 26.33 5.48
N ALA A 828 33.63 26.82 6.72
CA ALA A 828 33.84 25.94 7.87
C ALA A 828 32.59 25.12 8.24
N LYS A 829 31.39 25.62 7.90
CA LYS A 829 30.10 24.99 8.23
C LYS A 829 29.41 24.33 7.03
N GLY A 830 30.18 23.98 5.98
CA GLY A 830 29.70 23.13 4.89
C GLY A 830 29.05 23.84 3.71
N PHE A 831 29.33 25.13 3.49
CA PHE A 831 28.97 25.78 2.23
C PHE A 831 29.96 25.42 1.12
N VAL A 832 29.45 24.90 0.02
CA VAL A 832 30.24 24.49 -1.16
C VAL A 832 30.07 25.54 -2.26
N ALA A 833 31.12 26.33 -2.48
CA ALA A 833 31.13 27.43 -3.46
C ALA A 833 31.44 26.94 -4.88
N ASN A 834 32.16 25.82 -4.97
CA ASN A 834 32.47 25.18 -6.24
C ASN A 834 31.27 24.44 -6.84
N SER A 835 31.28 24.28 -8.16
CA SER A 835 30.33 23.43 -8.88
C SER A 835 30.96 22.06 -9.15
N PHE A 836 30.16 21.10 -9.63
CA PHE A 836 30.70 19.81 -10.07
C PHE A 836 31.65 19.95 -11.27
N TYR A 837 31.44 20.95 -12.13
CA TYR A 837 32.35 21.24 -13.24
C TYR A 837 33.70 21.77 -12.75
N THR A 838 33.72 22.74 -11.83
CA THR A 838 34.98 23.31 -11.33
C THR A 838 35.76 22.33 -10.45
N GLY A 839 35.08 21.36 -9.84
CA GLY A 839 35.67 20.39 -8.91
C GLY A 839 35.61 20.89 -7.46
N LEU A 840 35.37 19.94 -6.53
CA LEU A 840 35.26 20.22 -5.09
C LEU A 840 36.63 20.19 -4.42
N THR A 841 36.86 21.09 -3.47
CA THR A 841 38.03 21.00 -2.57
C THR A 841 37.87 19.84 -1.58
N ALA A 842 38.95 19.41 -0.93
CA ALA A 842 38.90 18.27 0.00
C ALA A 842 37.92 18.47 1.16
N THR A 843 37.84 19.68 1.74
CA THR A 843 36.89 20.00 2.83
C THR A 843 35.45 20.06 2.32
N GLU A 844 35.21 20.67 1.15
CA GLU A 844 33.89 20.69 0.51
C GLU A 844 33.40 19.29 0.14
N PHE A 845 34.29 18.45 -0.40
CA PHE A 845 33.99 17.06 -0.74
C PHE A 845 33.56 16.25 0.49
N PHE A 846 34.25 16.45 1.63
CA PHE A 846 33.88 15.80 2.88
C PHE A 846 32.48 16.22 3.35
N PHE A 847 32.19 17.52 3.37
CA PHE A 847 30.86 18.02 3.76
C PHE A 847 29.74 17.56 2.80
N HIS A 848 30.02 17.53 1.50
CA HIS A 848 29.09 17.01 0.52
C HIS A 848 28.81 15.51 0.74
N THR A 849 29.86 14.73 1.03
CA THR A 849 29.75 13.31 1.35
C THR A 849 28.93 13.07 2.62
N MET A 850 29.07 13.92 3.65
CA MET A 850 28.24 13.84 4.85
C MET A 850 26.76 14.02 4.53
N GLY A 851 26.40 15.06 3.77
CA GLY A 851 25.01 15.31 3.36
C GLY A 851 24.45 14.19 2.48
N GLY A 852 25.26 13.65 1.55
CA GLY A 852 24.88 12.51 0.71
C GLY A 852 24.64 11.22 1.51
N ARG A 853 25.49 10.93 2.50
CA ARG A 853 25.36 9.72 3.33
C ARG A 853 24.12 9.75 4.20
N GLU A 854 23.72 10.91 4.72
CA GLU A 854 22.46 11.05 5.46
C GLU A 854 21.26 10.65 4.59
N GLY A 855 21.17 11.16 3.35
CA GLY A 855 20.08 10.82 2.42
C GLY A 855 20.03 9.32 2.07
N LEU A 856 21.20 8.68 1.91
CA LEU A 856 21.32 7.23 1.70
C LEU A 856 20.82 6.42 2.90
N VAL A 857 21.26 6.78 4.11
CA VAL A 857 20.86 6.08 5.35
C VAL A 857 19.38 6.27 5.64
N ASP A 858 18.86 7.47 5.45
CA ASP A 858 17.44 7.78 5.62
C ASP A 858 16.55 6.88 4.75
N THR A 859 16.98 6.64 3.51
CA THR A 859 16.27 5.75 2.59
C THR A 859 16.27 4.31 3.10
N ALA A 860 17.42 3.81 3.57
CA ALA A 860 17.53 2.44 4.08
C ALA A 860 16.73 2.21 5.38
N VAL A 861 16.72 3.17 6.30
CA VAL A 861 16.05 3.02 7.61
C VAL A 861 14.54 3.25 7.50
N LYS A 862 14.11 4.33 6.83
CA LYS A 862 12.71 4.76 6.85
C LYS A 862 11.79 3.93 5.96
N THR A 863 12.33 3.20 4.98
CA THR A 863 11.55 2.24 4.16
C THR A 863 10.94 1.12 4.99
N ALA A 864 11.67 0.58 5.97
CA ALA A 864 11.15 -0.45 6.86
C ALA A 864 10.01 0.07 7.76
N GLU A 865 10.16 1.29 8.28
CA GLU A 865 9.16 1.92 9.14
C GLU A 865 7.86 2.24 8.39
N THR A 866 7.96 2.83 7.20
CA THR A 866 6.80 3.16 6.36
C THR A 866 6.08 1.90 5.87
N GLY A 867 6.82 0.85 5.52
CA GLY A 867 6.23 -0.46 5.17
C GLY A 867 5.47 -1.10 6.33
N TYR A 868 5.99 -1.00 7.57
CA TYR A 868 5.27 -1.46 8.75
C TYR A 868 4.00 -0.66 9.02
N MET A 869 4.06 0.67 8.86
CA MET A 869 2.90 1.56 8.97
C MET A 869 1.81 1.20 7.96
N SER A 870 2.15 1.09 6.68
CA SER A 870 1.23 0.72 5.60
C SER A 870 0.54 -0.62 5.89
N ARG A 871 1.30 -1.64 6.34
CA ARG A 871 0.74 -2.93 6.73
C ARG A 871 -0.27 -2.83 7.88
N ARG A 872 -0.03 -1.97 8.87
CA ARG A 872 -0.95 -1.76 9.99
C ARG A 872 -2.24 -1.07 9.54
N LEU A 873 -2.13 -0.07 8.67
CA LEU A 873 -3.29 0.58 8.07
C LEU A 873 -4.13 -0.42 7.26
N MET A 874 -3.49 -1.24 6.43
CA MET A 874 -4.18 -2.28 5.66
C MET A 874 -4.98 -3.21 6.58
N LYS A 875 -4.38 -3.69 7.67
CA LYS A 875 -5.07 -4.58 8.62
C LYS A 875 -6.21 -3.91 9.39
N GLY A 876 -6.19 -2.59 9.53
CA GLY A 876 -7.28 -1.84 10.16
C GLY A 876 -8.45 -1.53 9.21
N LEU A 877 -8.20 -1.51 7.90
CA LEU A 877 -9.15 -1.01 6.90
C LEU A 877 -9.55 -2.06 5.85
N GLU A 878 -8.95 -3.25 5.83
CA GLU A 878 -9.18 -4.27 4.78
C GLU A 878 -10.64 -4.73 4.65
N ASP A 879 -11.40 -4.69 5.76
CA ASP A 879 -12.79 -5.16 5.81
C ASP A 879 -13.83 -4.12 5.37
N LEU A 880 -13.41 -2.89 5.07
CA LEU A 880 -14.34 -1.81 4.72
C LEU A 880 -14.65 -1.82 3.22
N SER A 881 -15.94 -1.92 2.91
CA SER A 881 -16.46 -1.91 1.54
C SER A 881 -17.76 -1.12 1.43
N VAL A 882 -18.05 -0.64 0.22
CA VAL A 882 -19.31 0.03 -0.11
C VAL A 882 -20.37 -1.04 -0.42
N PHE A 883 -21.55 -0.92 0.20
CA PHE A 883 -22.68 -1.81 -0.04
C PHE A 883 -23.63 -1.23 -1.08
N TYR A 884 -24.55 -2.05 -1.60
CA TYR A 884 -25.51 -1.64 -2.64
C TYR A 884 -26.45 -0.50 -2.21
N ASP A 885 -26.62 -0.29 -0.91
CA ASP A 885 -27.36 0.84 -0.34
C ASP A 885 -26.50 2.11 -0.18
N GLN A 886 -25.31 2.15 -0.80
CA GLN A 886 -24.33 3.24 -0.76
C GLN A 886 -23.70 3.50 0.62
N THR A 887 -23.95 2.62 1.60
CA THR A 887 -23.32 2.72 2.92
C THR A 887 -21.96 2.03 2.94
N VAL A 888 -21.03 2.54 3.75
CA VAL A 888 -19.75 1.90 4.02
C VAL A 888 -19.85 1.10 5.31
N ARG A 889 -19.64 -0.21 5.23
CA ARG A 889 -19.74 -1.10 6.39
C ARG A 889 -18.48 -1.93 6.59
N ASN A 890 -18.28 -2.36 7.83
CA ASN A 890 -17.26 -3.35 8.21
C ASN A 890 -17.78 -4.79 8.06
N ALA A 891 -16.92 -5.79 8.29
CA ALA A 891 -17.28 -7.20 8.23
C ALA A 891 -18.40 -7.62 9.21
N SER A 892 -18.58 -6.90 10.33
CA SER A 892 -19.67 -7.10 11.28
C SER A 892 -20.98 -6.41 10.87
N SER A 893 -21.06 -5.87 9.65
CA SER A 893 -22.19 -5.07 9.14
C SER A 893 -22.45 -3.75 9.91
N GLY A 894 -21.50 -3.31 10.73
CA GLY A 894 -21.53 -2.00 11.36
C GLY A 894 -21.25 -0.89 10.35
N ILE A 895 -22.12 0.11 10.29
CA ILE A 895 -21.98 1.27 9.40
C ILE A 895 -20.87 2.18 9.94
N VAL A 896 -19.92 2.53 9.08
CA VAL A 896 -18.86 3.51 9.37
C VAL A 896 -19.20 4.86 8.75
N GLN A 897 -19.71 4.85 7.52
CA GLN A 897 -20.23 6.05 6.84
C GLN A 897 -21.56 5.71 6.17
N PHE A 898 -22.51 6.65 6.22
CA PHE A 898 -23.80 6.50 5.53
C PHE A 898 -23.67 6.69 4.02
N VAL A 899 -22.79 7.58 3.60
CA VAL A 899 -22.41 7.82 2.22
C VAL A 899 -20.89 7.93 2.20
N TYR A 900 -20.25 7.28 1.23
CA TYR A 900 -18.80 7.35 1.10
C TYR A 900 -18.33 8.80 0.90
N GLY A 901 -17.42 9.29 1.74
CA GLY A 901 -16.86 10.64 1.59
C GLY A 901 -17.84 11.81 1.74
N ASP A 902 -19.05 11.56 2.26
CA ASP A 902 -20.20 12.48 2.31
C ASP A 902 -20.72 12.97 0.93
N ASP A 903 -20.11 12.54 -0.18
CA ASP A 903 -20.49 12.90 -1.55
C ASP A 903 -20.82 11.70 -2.45
N GLY A 904 -20.44 10.48 -2.05
CA GLY A 904 -20.70 9.24 -2.79
C GLY A 904 -19.83 9.08 -4.04
N MET A 905 -18.76 9.86 -4.16
CA MET A 905 -18.00 10.03 -5.40
C MET A 905 -16.71 9.19 -5.43
N ASP A 906 -16.33 8.68 -6.61
CA ASP A 906 -15.09 7.92 -6.82
C ASP A 906 -13.87 8.85 -7.05
N PRO A 907 -12.87 8.86 -6.14
CA PRO A 907 -11.67 9.70 -6.28
C PRO A 907 -10.90 9.51 -7.59
N VAL A 908 -10.97 8.31 -8.21
CA VAL A 908 -10.29 8.00 -9.48
C VAL A 908 -10.87 8.83 -10.63
N LYS A 909 -12.19 9.06 -10.62
CA LYS A 909 -12.93 9.69 -11.72
C LYS A 909 -13.08 11.21 -11.56
N MET A 910 -12.52 11.81 -10.50
CA MET A 910 -12.62 13.25 -10.21
C MET A 910 -11.80 14.11 -11.19
N GLU A 911 -12.45 15.04 -11.88
CA GLU A 911 -11.83 15.80 -12.96
C GLU A 911 -11.08 17.05 -12.51
N GLY A 912 -11.67 17.82 -11.59
CA GLY A 912 -11.19 19.17 -11.30
C GLY A 912 -10.18 19.26 -10.16
N LYS A 913 -9.65 20.47 -9.99
CA LYS A 913 -8.68 20.83 -8.95
C LYS A 913 -9.39 20.85 -7.59
N GLY A 914 -8.75 20.28 -6.56
CA GLY A 914 -9.34 20.18 -5.22
C GLY A 914 -10.41 19.09 -5.06
N GLY A 915 -10.58 18.19 -6.04
CA GLY A 915 -11.50 17.05 -5.93
C GLY A 915 -12.92 17.34 -6.44
N SER A 916 -13.13 18.40 -7.22
CA SER A 916 -14.45 18.61 -7.85
C SER A 916 -14.74 17.53 -8.90
N PRO A 917 -16.01 17.08 -9.03
CA PRO A 917 -16.37 16.00 -9.91
C PRO A 917 -16.14 16.36 -11.38
N LEU A 918 -16.51 17.56 -11.82
CA LEU A 918 -16.40 18.02 -13.20
C LEU A 918 -15.45 19.22 -13.34
N ASN A 919 -14.80 19.33 -14.50
CA ASN A 919 -14.20 20.56 -15.00
C ASN A 919 -15.15 21.22 -16.01
N LEU A 920 -15.98 22.15 -15.53
CA LEU A 920 -17.04 22.76 -16.35
C LEU A 920 -16.50 23.59 -17.52
N ASP A 921 -15.40 24.32 -17.34
CA ASP A 921 -14.81 25.14 -18.40
C ASP A 921 -14.36 24.27 -19.58
N GLN A 922 -13.63 23.19 -19.30
CA GLN A 922 -13.15 22.29 -20.33
C GLN A 922 -14.30 21.54 -21.01
N LEU A 923 -15.28 21.09 -20.24
CA LEU A 923 -16.46 20.43 -20.77
C LEU A 923 -17.26 21.36 -21.69
N PHE A 924 -17.38 22.64 -21.31
CA PHE A 924 -18.05 23.64 -22.13
C PHE A 924 -17.30 23.92 -23.43
N MET A 925 -15.96 24.00 -23.39
CA MET A 925 -15.13 24.10 -24.59
C MET A 925 -15.36 22.92 -25.55
N LYS A 926 -15.44 21.69 -25.02
CA LYS A 926 -15.76 20.50 -25.82
C LYS A 926 -17.13 20.62 -26.48
N VAL A 927 -18.15 21.04 -25.74
CA VAL A 927 -19.51 21.17 -26.29
C VAL A 927 -19.57 22.24 -27.37
N LYS A 928 -18.92 23.41 -27.15
CA LYS A 928 -18.79 24.45 -28.18
C LYS A 928 -18.08 23.95 -29.44
N ALA A 929 -17.08 23.09 -29.29
CA ALA A 929 -16.34 22.52 -30.42
C ALA A 929 -17.15 21.43 -31.17
N THR A 930 -17.90 20.60 -30.44
CA THR A 930 -18.71 19.50 -31.01
C THR A 930 -20.00 19.99 -31.66
N CYS A 931 -20.62 21.01 -31.05
CA CYS A 931 -21.80 21.70 -31.54
C CYS A 931 -21.44 23.16 -31.84
N PRO A 932 -20.73 23.45 -32.95
CA PRO A 932 -20.42 24.82 -33.32
C PRO A 932 -21.71 25.59 -33.57
N GLN A 933 -21.75 26.85 -33.14
CA GLN A 933 -22.86 27.74 -33.42
C GLN A 933 -22.92 27.99 -34.93
N ARG A 934 -24.04 27.65 -35.55
CA ARG A 934 -24.29 27.92 -36.97
C ARG A 934 -25.26 29.10 -37.04
N GLY A 935 -24.81 30.24 -37.57
CA GLY A 935 -25.65 31.44 -37.67
C GLY A 935 -25.74 32.23 -36.37
N HIS A 936 -26.90 32.86 -36.14
CA HIS A 936 -27.17 33.85 -35.09
C HIS A 936 -27.93 33.31 -33.86
N ASP A 937 -28.08 31.99 -33.73
CA ASP A 937 -28.86 31.39 -32.64
C ASP A 937 -28.18 31.60 -31.28
N MET A 938 -28.55 32.65 -30.56
CA MET A 938 -28.07 33.00 -29.22
C MET A 938 -29.25 33.15 -28.26
N LEU A 939 -29.13 32.58 -27.08
CA LEU A 939 -30.13 32.72 -26.00
C LEU A 939 -29.96 34.04 -25.23
N SER A 940 -31.06 34.59 -24.74
CA SER A 940 -31.04 35.67 -23.75
C SER A 940 -30.54 35.17 -22.38
N PRO A 941 -29.97 36.05 -21.53
CA PRO A 941 -29.60 35.73 -20.15
C PRO A 941 -30.72 35.03 -19.36
N GLU A 942 -31.95 35.49 -19.51
CA GLU A 942 -33.13 34.92 -18.85
C GLU A 942 -33.44 33.51 -19.37
N ALA A 943 -33.41 33.30 -20.68
CA ALA A 943 -33.66 31.99 -21.28
C ALA A 943 -32.61 30.95 -20.87
N ILE A 944 -31.35 31.36 -20.67
CA ILE A 944 -30.28 30.48 -20.15
C ILE A 944 -30.63 30.01 -18.73
N MET A 945 -31.03 30.93 -17.84
CA MET A 945 -31.41 30.59 -16.46
C MET A 945 -32.70 29.78 -16.40
N GLN A 946 -33.67 30.08 -17.26
CA GLN A 946 -34.91 29.31 -17.35
C GLN A 946 -34.65 27.87 -17.76
N MET A 947 -33.91 27.64 -18.85
CA MET A 947 -33.55 26.29 -19.29
C MET A 947 -32.73 25.52 -18.24
N LEU A 948 -31.85 26.21 -17.51
CA LEU A 948 -31.10 25.62 -16.40
C LEU A 948 -32.04 25.19 -15.26
N ASN A 949 -32.93 26.07 -14.82
CA ASN A 949 -33.86 25.81 -13.73
C ASN A 949 -34.85 24.70 -14.09
N ASP A 950 -35.39 24.72 -15.31
CA ASP A 950 -36.27 23.68 -15.83
C ASP A 950 -35.57 22.31 -15.76
N LYS A 951 -34.31 22.24 -16.25
CA LYS A 951 -33.52 21.00 -16.20
C LYS A 951 -33.14 20.55 -14.78
N LEU A 952 -32.85 21.47 -13.87
CA LEU A 952 -32.53 21.14 -12.48
C LEU A 952 -33.76 20.74 -11.64
N SER A 953 -34.96 21.11 -12.12
CA SER A 953 -36.26 20.78 -11.51
C SER A 953 -36.83 19.43 -11.97
N GLU A 954 -36.38 18.90 -13.11
CA GLU A 954 -36.71 17.55 -13.56
C GLU A 954 -36.27 16.53 -12.49
N GLN A 955 -37.20 15.69 -12.02
CA GLN A 955 -36.86 14.60 -11.09
C GLN A 955 -36.07 13.52 -11.84
N ASP A 956 -34.78 13.42 -11.52
CA ASP A 956 -33.92 12.36 -12.02
C ASP A 956 -34.45 11.00 -11.53
N MET A 957 -34.77 10.09 -12.46
CA MET A 957 -35.31 8.75 -12.16
C MET A 957 -34.27 7.80 -11.50
N SER A 958 -33.01 8.25 -11.37
CA SER A 958 -31.94 7.54 -10.67
C SER A 958 -31.99 7.80 -9.16
N SER A 959 -31.99 6.73 -8.36
CA SER A 959 -31.97 6.76 -6.90
C SER A 959 -30.76 7.53 -6.35
N GLY A 960 -30.93 8.83 -6.07
CA GLY A 960 -29.90 9.68 -5.45
C GLY A 960 -29.97 11.16 -5.82
N GLY A 961 -30.49 11.52 -7.00
CA GLY A 961 -30.53 12.91 -7.48
C GLY A 961 -29.15 13.59 -7.56
N CYS A 962 -29.11 14.83 -8.05
CA CYS A 962 -27.90 15.67 -7.96
C CYS A 962 -27.79 16.32 -6.57
N SER A 963 -26.58 16.36 -6.00
CA SER A 963 -26.35 17.06 -4.74
C SER A 963 -26.58 18.56 -4.87
N ASP A 964 -27.05 19.20 -3.79
CA ASP A 964 -27.33 20.65 -3.79
C ASP A 964 -26.08 21.48 -4.13
N LYS A 965 -24.91 21.06 -3.62
CA LYS A 965 -23.60 21.67 -3.95
C LYS A 965 -23.30 21.62 -5.45
N PHE A 966 -23.71 20.56 -6.14
CA PHE A 966 -23.50 20.43 -7.58
C PHE A 966 -24.42 21.40 -8.35
N LYS A 967 -25.68 21.53 -7.91
CA LYS A 967 -26.62 22.50 -8.48
C LYS A 967 -26.11 23.93 -8.30
N GLU A 968 -25.66 24.30 -7.10
CA GLU A 968 -25.04 25.60 -6.83
C GLU A 968 -23.82 25.89 -7.71
N LEU A 969 -22.98 24.88 -7.95
CA LEU A 969 -21.79 25.00 -8.79
C LEU A 969 -22.17 25.28 -10.26
N LEU A 970 -23.17 24.57 -10.80
CA LEU A 970 -23.70 24.82 -12.14
C LEU A 970 -24.34 26.22 -12.25
N THR A 971 -25.15 26.61 -11.27
CA THR A 971 -25.78 27.93 -11.23
C THR A 971 -24.74 29.04 -11.24
N LYS A 972 -23.74 28.95 -10.35
CA LYS A 972 -22.65 29.93 -10.28
C LYS A 972 -21.85 30.02 -11.58
N PHE A 973 -21.60 28.89 -12.23
CA PHE A 973 -20.90 28.85 -13.52
C PHE A 973 -21.68 29.62 -14.60
N PHE A 974 -22.99 29.40 -14.70
CA PHE A 974 -23.81 30.13 -15.68
C PHE A 974 -24.00 31.60 -15.32
N GLU A 975 -24.11 31.95 -14.04
CA GLU A 975 -24.12 33.35 -13.59
C GLU A 975 -22.87 34.10 -14.06
N ASP A 976 -21.69 33.51 -13.91
CA ASP A 976 -20.44 34.13 -14.35
C ASP A 976 -20.36 34.25 -15.89
N ARG A 977 -20.91 33.28 -16.63
CA ARG A 977 -21.03 33.35 -18.09
C ARG A 977 -22.05 34.41 -18.53
N ILE A 978 -23.16 34.57 -17.81
CA ILE A 978 -24.14 35.62 -18.06
C ILE A 978 -23.55 37.00 -17.78
N LYS A 979 -22.77 37.17 -16.70
CA LYS A 979 -22.02 38.42 -16.44
C LYS A 979 -21.09 38.76 -17.59
N MET A 980 -20.37 37.76 -18.12
CA MET A 980 -19.49 37.92 -19.28
C MET A 980 -20.27 38.27 -20.56
N LEU A 981 -21.45 37.68 -20.77
CA LEU A 981 -22.34 37.99 -21.88
C LEU A 981 -22.82 39.45 -21.77
N ARG A 982 -23.35 39.86 -20.62
CA ARG A 982 -23.79 41.25 -20.36
C ARG A 982 -22.64 42.25 -20.51
N SER A 983 -21.45 41.94 -20.01
CA SER A 983 -20.29 42.83 -20.17
C SER A 983 -19.89 42.98 -21.64
N THR A 984 -19.90 41.88 -22.41
CA THR A 984 -19.60 41.93 -23.86
C THR A 984 -20.63 42.78 -24.59
N ARG A 985 -21.92 42.60 -24.29
CA ARG A 985 -23.01 43.35 -24.91
C ARG A 985 -22.95 44.84 -24.55
N ARG A 986 -22.65 45.18 -23.29
CA ARG A 986 -22.39 46.56 -22.85
C ARG A 986 -21.22 47.20 -23.60
N THR A 987 -20.11 46.48 -23.78
CA THR A 987 -18.95 46.98 -24.53
C THR A 987 -19.27 47.22 -26.01
N LEU A 988 -20.18 46.43 -26.59
CA LEU A 988 -20.63 46.56 -27.98
C LEU A 988 -21.85 47.50 -28.14
N HIS A 989 -22.25 48.21 -27.09
CA HIS A 989 -23.43 49.10 -27.08
C HIS A 989 -24.75 48.42 -27.46
N LEU A 990 -24.90 47.12 -27.15
CA LEU A 990 -26.11 46.33 -27.34
C LEU A 990 -26.92 46.25 -26.03
N ASP A 991 -28.24 46.03 -26.13
CA ASP A 991 -29.11 45.79 -24.96
C ASP A 991 -28.60 44.59 -24.14
N GLU A 992 -28.43 44.76 -22.83
CA GLU A 992 -27.82 43.74 -21.96
C GLU A 992 -28.66 42.46 -21.84
N ASP A 993 -29.98 42.56 -21.92
CA ASP A 993 -30.91 41.47 -21.59
C ASP A 993 -31.73 40.98 -22.81
N HIS A 994 -31.98 41.82 -23.81
CA HIS A 994 -32.72 41.44 -25.02
C HIS A 994 -31.80 41.09 -26.19
N VAL A 995 -32.05 39.96 -26.85
CA VAL A 995 -31.38 39.55 -28.10
C VAL A 995 -32.26 39.96 -29.29
N GLY A 996 -31.70 40.69 -30.27
CA GLY A 996 -32.43 41.16 -31.45
C GLY A 996 -32.92 40.03 -32.37
N MET A 997 -34.01 40.26 -33.12
CA MET A 997 -34.57 39.28 -34.06
C MET A 997 -34.02 39.43 -35.49
N LYS A 998 -33.68 38.27 -36.07
CA LYS A 998 -33.50 37.82 -37.48
C LYS A 998 -32.85 38.69 -38.58
N ASP A 999 -32.65 39.99 -38.44
CA ASP A 999 -31.95 40.84 -39.46
C ASP A 999 -30.88 41.77 -38.85
N SER A 1000 -30.26 41.35 -37.76
CA SER A 1000 -29.42 42.19 -36.91
C SER A 1000 -27.94 42.27 -37.30
N SER A 1001 -27.37 43.39 -36.87
CA SER A 1001 -26.13 44.03 -37.29
C SER A 1001 -24.84 43.22 -37.03
N ILE A 1002 -23.71 43.68 -37.59
CA ILE A 1002 -22.41 43.00 -37.48
C ILE A 1002 -22.02 42.81 -36.00
N GLU A 1003 -22.42 43.74 -35.13
CA GLU A 1003 -22.17 43.74 -33.69
C GLU A 1003 -22.87 42.57 -32.98
N GLU A 1004 -24.09 42.18 -33.38
CA GLU A 1004 -24.77 41.02 -32.80
C GLU A 1004 -24.09 39.70 -33.19
N ARG A 1005 -23.57 39.59 -34.42
CA ARG A 1005 -22.74 38.43 -34.83
C ARG A 1005 -21.47 38.34 -34.01
N ILE A 1006 -20.83 39.49 -33.76
CA ILE A 1006 -19.59 39.56 -32.98
C ILE A 1006 -19.87 39.18 -31.52
N ALA A 1007 -20.94 39.71 -30.92
CA ALA A 1007 -21.36 39.34 -29.57
C ALA A 1007 -21.65 37.83 -29.46
N ALA A 1008 -22.39 37.26 -30.43
CA ALA A 1008 -22.69 35.84 -30.49
C ALA A 1008 -21.42 34.98 -30.59
N ASN A 1009 -20.44 35.39 -31.40
CA ASN A 1009 -19.17 34.66 -31.55
C ASN A 1009 -18.28 34.72 -30.30
N ILE A 1010 -18.27 35.85 -29.57
CA ILE A 1010 -17.42 36.04 -28.38
C ILE A 1010 -17.99 35.29 -27.17
N SER A 1011 -19.25 35.58 -26.82
CA SER A 1011 -19.85 35.11 -25.56
C SER A 1011 -21.19 34.41 -25.73
N GLY A 1012 -21.72 34.29 -26.95
CA GLY A 1012 -22.98 33.63 -27.23
C GLY A 1012 -23.03 32.15 -26.85
N ILE A 1013 -24.23 31.73 -26.45
CA ILE A 1013 -24.59 30.35 -26.12
C ILE A 1013 -25.87 30.01 -26.88
N SER A 1014 -25.82 28.94 -27.68
CA SER A 1014 -27.00 28.41 -28.38
C SER A 1014 -27.80 27.45 -27.49
N ALA A 1015 -29.11 27.32 -27.74
CA ALA A 1015 -29.97 26.39 -27.00
C ALA A 1015 -29.48 24.94 -27.07
N LYS A 1016 -29.02 24.51 -28.24
CA LYS A 1016 -28.48 23.16 -28.44
C LYS A 1016 -27.18 22.91 -27.65
N GLN A 1017 -26.29 23.90 -27.59
CA GLN A 1017 -25.07 23.79 -26.78
C GLN A 1017 -25.41 23.70 -25.30
N LEU A 1018 -26.35 24.51 -24.82
CA LEU A 1018 -26.77 24.48 -23.42
C LEU A 1018 -27.38 23.13 -23.06
N GLN A 1019 -28.30 22.61 -23.88
CA GLN A 1019 -28.92 21.31 -23.68
C GLN A 1019 -27.89 20.18 -23.65
N VAL A 1020 -27.02 20.07 -24.67
CA VAL A 1020 -25.99 19.03 -24.73
C VAL A 1020 -25.02 19.13 -23.55
N PHE A 1021 -24.69 20.35 -23.12
CA PHE A 1021 -23.83 20.57 -21.96
C PHE A 1021 -24.48 20.06 -20.67
N LEU A 1022 -25.73 20.43 -20.40
CA LEU A 1022 -26.46 20.00 -19.21
C LEU A 1022 -26.64 18.47 -19.17
N ASP A 1023 -27.06 17.86 -20.28
CA ASP A 1023 -27.23 16.40 -20.38
C ASP A 1023 -25.89 15.67 -20.16
N THR A 1024 -24.80 16.22 -20.71
CA THR A 1024 -23.46 15.64 -20.52
C THR A 1024 -22.96 15.82 -19.08
N CYS A 1025 -23.22 16.96 -18.45
CA CYS A 1025 -22.88 17.22 -17.05
C CYS A 1025 -23.57 16.20 -16.13
N LEU A 1026 -24.87 16.01 -16.28
CA LEU A 1026 -25.67 15.07 -15.48
C LEU A 1026 -25.21 13.63 -15.70
N SER A 1027 -25.09 13.19 -16.96
CA SER A 1027 -24.62 11.84 -17.28
C SER A 1027 -23.21 11.56 -16.72
N ARG A 1028 -22.28 12.51 -16.85
CA ARG A 1028 -20.92 12.38 -16.30
C ARG A 1028 -20.91 12.37 -14.79
N TYR A 1029 -21.73 13.19 -14.13
CA TYR A 1029 -21.83 13.23 -12.68
C TYR A 1029 -22.28 11.88 -12.13
N HIS A 1030 -23.33 11.28 -12.69
CA HIS A 1030 -23.81 9.96 -12.28
C HIS A 1030 -22.80 8.83 -12.52
N SER A 1031 -22.04 8.89 -13.62
CA SER A 1031 -20.98 7.90 -13.92
C SER A 1031 -19.82 7.88 -12.90
N LYS A 1032 -19.72 8.93 -12.07
CA LYS A 1032 -18.66 9.13 -11.07
C LYS A 1032 -19.03 8.66 -9.67
N ILE A 1033 -20.28 8.24 -9.47
CA ILE A 1033 -20.71 7.62 -8.23
C ILE A 1033 -19.88 6.35 -8.02
N ILE A 1034 -19.48 6.12 -6.77
CA ILE A 1034 -18.69 4.96 -6.42
C ILE A 1034 -19.48 3.66 -6.61
N GLU A 1035 -18.83 2.66 -7.17
CA GLU A 1035 -19.45 1.37 -7.45
C GLU A 1035 -19.57 0.54 -6.17
N ALA A 1036 -20.73 -0.10 -5.99
CA ALA A 1036 -20.96 -1.02 -4.88
C ALA A 1036 -20.02 -2.23 -4.95
N GLY A 1037 -19.56 -2.71 -3.81
CA GLY A 1037 -18.56 -3.77 -3.70
C GLY A 1037 -17.10 -3.28 -3.72
N ALA A 1038 -16.86 -1.98 -3.98
CA ALA A 1038 -15.51 -1.43 -3.95
C ALA A 1038 -14.87 -1.55 -2.55
N SER A 1039 -13.66 -2.13 -2.48
CA SER A 1039 -12.87 -2.28 -1.26
C SER A 1039 -12.16 -0.98 -0.88
N ILE A 1040 -12.93 0.06 -0.57
CA ILE A 1040 -12.44 1.42 -0.34
C ILE A 1040 -11.44 1.52 0.82
N GLY A 1041 -11.52 0.66 1.82
CA GLY A 1041 -10.63 0.71 2.98
C GLY A 1041 -9.22 0.26 2.63
N ALA A 1042 -9.09 -0.79 1.81
CA ALA A 1042 -7.81 -1.22 1.26
C ALA A 1042 -7.18 -0.15 0.36
N ILE A 1043 -7.99 0.49 -0.50
CA ILE A 1043 -7.54 1.58 -1.37
C ILE A 1043 -7.09 2.79 -0.55
N GLY A 1044 -7.86 3.18 0.47
CA GLY A 1044 -7.54 4.28 1.38
C GLY A 1044 -6.25 4.01 2.17
N ALA A 1045 -6.07 2.79 2.69
CA ALA A 1045 -4.87 2.39 3.42
C ALA A 1045 -3.60 2.56 2.56
N GLN A 1046 -3.65 2.12 1.30
CA GLN A 1046 -2.53 2.25 0.36
C GLN A 1046 -2.29 3.70 -0.05
N SER A 1047 -3.36 4.46 -0.34
CA SER A 1047 -3.27 5.87 -0.74
C SER A 1047 -2.67 6.78 0.35
N ILE A 1048 -2.79 6.40 1.62
CA ILE A 1048 -2.14 7.09 2.76
C ILE A 1048 -0.71 6.56 2.98
N GLY A 1049 -0.50 5.25 2.82
CA GLY A 1049 0.80 4.61 3.05
C GLY A 1049 1.86 4.96 2.01
N GLU A 1050 1.50 4.96 0.72
CA GLU A 1050 2.40 5.17 -0.42
C GLU A 1050 3.14 6.52 -0.38
N PRO A 1051 2.47 7.67 -0.14
CA PRO A 1051 3.15 8.96 -0.03
C PRO A 1051 4.16 9.01 1.11
N GLY A 1052 3.87 8.30 2.22
CA GLY A 1052 4.80 8.16 3.34
C GLY A 1052 6.13 7.55 2.91
N THR A 1053 6.07 6.47 2.12
CA THR A 1053 7.27 5.82 1.56
C THR A 1053 7.94 6.65 0.46
N GLN A 1054 7.18 7.32 -0.41
CA GLN A 1054 7.75 8.20 -1.45
C GLN A 1054 8.45 9.43 -0.88
N MET A 1055 7.90 10.04 0.18
CA MET A 1055 8.55 11.13 0.90
C MET A 1055 9.92 10.72 1.43
N THR A 1056 10.06 9.46 1.87
CA THR A 1056 11.33 8.89 2.34
C THR A 1056 12.28 8.42 1.23
N LEU A 1057 11.78 8.19 0.01
CA LEU A 1057 12.63 7.87 -1.15
C LEU A 1057 13.15 9.14 -1.83
N LYS A 1058 12.33 10.20 -1.89
CA LYS A 1058 12.70 11.49 -2.52
C LYS A 1058 13.79 12.25 -1.76
N THR A 1059 14.01 11.97 -0.48
CA THR A 1059 15.14 12.52 0.30
C THR A 1059 16.49 12.16 -0.32
N PHE A 1060 16.60 11.06 -1.06
CA PHE A 1060 17.81 10.70 -1.80
C PHE A 1060 18.20 11.73 -2.86
N HIS A 1061 17.22 12.26 -3.61
CA HIS A 1061 17.46 13.22 -4.70
C HIS A 1061 17.69 14.67 -4.24
N PHE A 1062 17.37 14.97 -2.99
CA PHE A 1062 17.52 16.31 -2.38
C PHE A 1062 18.49 16.30 -1.19
N ALA A 1063 19.28 15.24 -1.03
CA ALA A 1063 20.19 15.06 0.09
C ALA A 1063 21.12 16.28 0.25
N GLY A 1064 21.15 16.84 1.46
CA GLY A 1064 21.98 18.01 1.78
C GLY A 1064 21.37 19.38 1.43
N VAL A 1065 20.22 19.48 0.77
CA VAL A 1065 19.60 20.78 0.44
C VAL A 1065 18.47 21.14 1.41
N ALA A 1066 18.63 22.27 2.13
CA ALA A 1066 17.71 22.75 3.18
C ALA A 1066 16.27 23.10 2.75
N SER A 1067 15.88 22.93 1.48
CA SER A 1067 14.64 23.53 0.97
C SER A 1067 13.36 22.85 1.45
N MET A 1068 13.40 21.60 1.92
CA MET A 1068 12.23 20.92 2.48
C MET A 1068 12.60 19.92 3.59
N ASN A 1069 12.26 20.24 4.84
CA ASN A 1069 12.30 19.29 5.97
C ASN A 1069 11.12 18.30 5.87
N VAL A 1070 11.17 17.42 4.87
CA VAL A 1070 10.15 16.38 4.58
C VAL A 1070 10.04 15.32 5.69
N THR A 1071 11.04 15.26 6.59
CA THR A 1071 11.20 14.21 7.62
C THR A 1071 10.26 14.33 8.84
N LEU A 1072 9.55 15.44 9.01
CA LEU A 1072 8.57 15.62 10.10
C LEU A 1072 7.24 14.87 9.85
N GLY A 1073 6.95 14.47 8.60
CA GLY A 1073 5.64 13.94 8.21
C GLY A 1073 5.34 12.55 8.76
N VAL A 1074 6.24 11.56 8.56
CA VAL A 1074 5.98 10.15 8.90
C VAL A 1074 5.84 9.91 10.41
N PRO A 1075 6.72 10.44 11.28
CA PRO A 1075 6.55 10.32 12.73
C PRO A 1075 5.22 10.91 13.20
N ARG A 1076 4.82 12.06 12.64
CA ARG A 1076 3.54 12.69 12.97
C ARG A 1076 2.34 11.85 12.54
N ILE A 1077 2.36 11.28 11.34
CA ILE A 1077 1.33 10.35 10.86
C ILE A 1077 1.23 9.13 11.80
N LYS A 1078 2.37 8.60 12.25
CA LYS A 1078 2.42 7.49 13.22
C LYS A 1078 1.81 7.86 14.57
N GLU A 1079 2.06 9.06 15.08
CA GLU A 1079 1.43 9.56 16.31
C GLU A 1079 -0.10 9.62 16.17
N ILE A 1080 -0.59 10.16 15.05
CA ILE A 1080 -2.02 10.30 14.75
C ILE A 1080 -2.69 8.94 14.64
N ILE A 1081 -2.15 8.03 13.83
CA ILE A 1081 -2.72 6.68 13.62
C ILE A 1081 -2.70 5.85 14.91
N ASN A 1082 -1.68 6.01 15.75
CA ASN A 1082 -1.61 5.29 17.03
C ASN A 1082 -2.52 5.89 18.11
N ALA A 1083 -3.13 7.06 17.86
CA ALA A 1083 -3.82 7.84 18.88
C ALA A 1083 -2.96 7.98 20.15
N ALA A 1084 -1.69 8.38 19.98
CA ALA A 1084 -0.74 8.46 21.06
C ALA A 1084 -1.16 9.50 22.11
N LYS A 1085 -1.14 9.12 23.40
CA LYS A 1085 -1.50 10.02 24.51
C LYS A 1085 -0.50 11.17 24.70
N ASN A 1086 0.78 10.88 24.50
CA ASN A 1086 1.87 11.84 24.60
C ASN A 1086 2.44 12.06 23.20
N ILE A 1087 2.27 13.26 22.67
CA ILE A 1087 2.79 13.66 21.35
C ILE A 1087 4.02 14.55 21.51
N SER A 1088 4.93 14.47 20.55
CA SER A 1088 6.02 15.42 20.44
C SER A 1088 5.49 16.78 19.97
N THR A 1089 5.92 17.88 20.62
CA THR A 1089 5.55 19.27 20.25
C THR A 1089 4.04 19.55 20.12
N PRO A 1090 3.25 19.48 21.21
CA PRO A 1090 1.85 19.92 21.18
C PRO A 1090 1.79 21.44 21.03
N ILE A 1091 1.25 21.92 19.89
CA ILE A 1091 1.02 23.35 19.62
C ILE A 1091 -0.47 23.62 19.72
N ILE A 1092 -0.84 24.67 20.45
CA ILE A 1092 -2.22 25.17 20.55
C ILE A 1092 -2.25 26.54 19.87
N THR A 1093 -3.02 26.66 18.79
CA THR A 1093 -3.30 27.95 18.15
C THR A 1093 -4.54 28.55 18.82
N ALA A 1094 -4.38 29.68 19.49
CA ALA A 1094 -5.46 30.41 20.13
C ALA A 1094 -5.70 31.73 19.38
N GLU A 1095 -6.91 31.94 18.89
CA GLU A 1095 -7.31 33.20 18.27
C GLU A 1095 -7.59 34.25 19.35
N LEU A 1096 -7.04 35.45 19.18
CA LEU A 1096 -7.25 36.57 20.11
C LEU A 1096 -8.47 37.38 19.68
N LEU A 1097 -9.29 37.82 20.66
CA LEU A 1097 -10.46 38.67 20.41
C LEU A 1097 -10.11 40.01 19.74
N SER A 1098 -8.96 40.58 20.11
CA SER A 1098 -8.37 41.74 19.45
C SER A 1098 -7.00 41.35 18.89
N GLY A 1099 -6.95 41.06 17.58
CA GLY A 1099 -5.71 40.70 16.88
C GLY A 1099 -4.84 41.90 16.47
N GLN A 1100 -5.36 43.13 16.60
CA GLN A 1100 -4.65 44.35 16.16
C GLN A 1100 -3.82 45.01 17.27
N ASP A 1101 -4.16 44.78 18.54
CA ASP A 1101 -3.45 45.40 19.67
C ASP A 1101 -2.34 44.47 20.20
N MET A 1102 -1.09 44.86 19.94
CA MET A 1102 0.10 44.14 20.40
C MET A 1102 0.20 44.12 21.93
N SER A 1103 -0.27 45.17 22.62
CA SER A 1103 -0.21 45.25 24.08
C SER A 1103 -1.14 44.22 24.74
N PHE A 1104 -2.33 44.03 24.14
CA PHE A 1104 -3.28 43.01 24.54
C PHE A 1104 -2.72 41.60 24.31
N ALA A 1105 -2.11 41.35 23.15
CA ALA A 1105 -1.48 40.06 22.84
C ALA A 1105 -0.37 39.70 23.86
N VAL A 1106 0.47 40.66 24.24
CA VAL A 1106 1.52 40.48 25.25
C VAL A 1106 0.93 40.21 26.63
N LYS A 1107 -0.15 40.93 27.01
CA LYS A 1107 -0.85 40.72 28.27
C LYS A 1107 -1.42 39.31 28.37
N VAL A 1108 -2.12 38.84 27.34
CA VAL A 1108 -2.65 37.46 27.28
C VAL A 1108 -1.54 36.43 27.32
N LYS A 1109 -0.45 36.64 26.56
CA LYS A 1109 0.73 35.76 26.58
C LYS A 1109 1.27 35.58 28.01
N ARG A 1110 1.44 36.67 28.77
CA ARG A 1110 1.95 36.63 30.16
C ARG A 1110 1.05 35.85 31.13
N TYR A 1111 -0.25 35.79 30.89
CA TYR A 1111 -1.17 35.00 31.73
C TYR A 1111 -1.10 33.49 31.45
N VAL A 1112 -0.73 33.11 30.23
CA VAL A 1112 -0.69 31.70 29.79
C VAL A 1112 0.71 31.10 29.94
N GLU A 1113 1.75 31.90 29.72
CA GLU A 1113 3.15 31.48 29.84
C GLU A 1113 3.47 31.15 31.31
N LYS A 1114 3.96 29.93 31.55
CA LYS A 1114 4.33 29.48 32.89
C LYS A 1114 5.61 30.20 33.31
N VAL A 1115 5.48 31.12 34.27
CA VAL A 1115 6.63 31.76 34.94
C VAL A 1115 6.94 31.01 36.23
N VAL A 1116 8.17 30.53 36.40
CA VAL A 1116 8.62 29.89 37.66
C VAL A 1116 9.20 30.92 38.63
N LEU A 1117 9.29 30.58 39.91
CA LEU A 1117 9.76 31.53 40.93
C LEU A 1117 11.17 32.09 40.66
N GLY A 1118 12.06 31.33 40.02
CA GLY A 1118 13.41 31.79 39.66
C GLY A 1118 13.51 32.73 38.45
N GLU A 1119 12.39 32.99 37.76
CA GLU A 1119 12.28 33.95 36.64
C GLU A 1119 11.57 35.26 37.06
N LYS A 1120 10.98 35.30 38.26
CA LYS A 1120 10.50 36.51 38.91
C LYS A 1120 11.63 37.17 39.69
#